data_AF-K9GYR4-F1
#
_entry.id   AF-K9GYR4-F1
#
_cell.length_a   1.000
_cell.length_b   1.000
_cell.length_c   1.000
_cell.angle_alpha   90.00
_cell.angle_beta   90.00
_cell.angle_gamma   90.00
#
_symmetry.space_group_name_H-M   'P 1'
#
loop_
_entity.id
_entity.type
_entity.pdbx_description
1 polymer ?
#
loop_
_entity_poly.entity_id
_entity_poly.type
_entity_poly.pdbx_seq_one_letter_code
_entity_poly.pdbx_strand_id
1 'polypeptide(L)'
;MPELDGLRYGGPIDGSSSPANQVQRQKIVVVGEKIIKHDTERKVDIVVIGEESHVAYNRVGLSTFFEHRKIEDLYLNPTEWYDSFEERAFDHHLNTRVTAINPTAKTVQTSTGTTIDYDILVLATGSDATLPTHTPGHDAKGVFVYRTISDLERLIVFAAQHKGETAVTVGGGLLGLEAAKAMTDLKTFGNVKLIDRNKWVLARQLDGDAGSLVTRKIRELGLDVVHQKRVKMVHTDEGKNVDGITFEDGERIDCCCICFAIGVQPRDELGRDIGIQCGERGGFVIDENLQTSIPDIYAVGDCASWENQIFGIVAPGIEMADVLAFNLTNPNKPPRSFNRPDLSTKLKLLGIDVASFGDFFADRDGPKFLPGRRPSIVPGLGGNHPRDEPPVKALIYKDPFSGVYKKYLFTGDGKFLLGGMMIGDTKDYLKLNQMVKLQKVLDIPPSQLILGAQNGGEENADDLNDSTQICSCHNVTKGDVVECVENVCSHIPYSRADLYGFVAIKQLKSFVDIMKTVGKNPESLGCELCKPAIASILSSLFNPHIMDKGFNDLQEINDKFLANIQRDGTFSVVPRIPGGEITADKLIAIGSVAKKYGLYCKITGAQRIDMFGAKKPDLLNVWTELVDAGMESGHAYAKALRAIKSCVGTTWCRFGVGDSVGMAIRLEERYKSIRAPHKFKGAVSGCVRECAEAQNKDFGLIATEGGFNIFVGGNGGAKPRHAELLVADLPAEMVIPIIDRYLIFYIRTADKLQRTARWIETLPGGIKYLKEVIVDDKLGLCADMERQMHELVDSYFCEWTETVKDPKRRKVFQQFANTDETVDTVEVVQERSQQRPTDWPKDTSERENFKGHKWSSVSWEPVIRADCFSDEPPRVSSANVKRGDTQLAVFKIKGKFYATQQMCPHKRAFVLSDGLVGDDDAGKYWLSCPYHKRNFELNGEQAGRCSNDESMSIATFPVEERDDGWVYIQLPPIKELDLILGTKKWKVRRGEAEDPFLKVDKQFKGMKGKKVLDGFLTRDPVQSAKSIDW
;
A
#
# COMPACT_ATOMS: atom_id res chain seq x y z
N MET A 1 36.27 -16.87 -52.03
CA MET A 1 37.72 -16.68 -52.09
C MET A 1 38.12 -15.68 -51.03
N PRO A 2 39.03 -16.04 -50.12
CA PRO A 2 39.32 -17.37 -49.56
C PRO A 2 39.24 -17.33 -48.00
N GLU A 3 39.17 -18.39 -47.20
CA GLU A 3 39.58 -19.81 -47.24
C GLU A 3 38.70 -20.56 -46.19
N LEU A 4 37.96 -21.64 -46.50
CA LEU A 4 38.36 -23.07 -46.58
C LEU A 4 38.80 -23.61 -45.19
N ASP A 5 38.32 -24.70 -44.60
CA ASP A 5 37.83 -26.02 -45.03
C ASP A 5 37.06 -26.66 -43.83
N GLY A 6 36.15 -27.63 -43.89
CA GLY A 6 35.59 -28.45 -44.95
C GLY A 6 34.83 -29.66 -44.35
N LEU A 7 33.72 -30.07 -45.02
CA LEU A 7 33.22 -31.46 -45.20
C LEU A 7 32.70 -32.23 -43.95
N ARG A 8 31.58 -32.98 -43.92
CA ARG A 8 30.76 -33.65 -44.95
C ARG A 8 29.41 -34.15 -44.35
N TYR A 9 28.47 -34.44 -45.26
CA TYR A 9 27.11 -34.98 -45.09
C TYR A 9 27.00 -36.45 -44.57
N GLY A 10 25.86 -36.76 -43.95
CA GLY A 10 25.25 -38.12 -43.85
C GLY A 10 24.29 -38.22 -42.65
N GLY A 11 22.95 -38.18 -42.79
CA GLY A 11 22.07 -39.34 -43.02
C GLY A 11 21.17 -39.56 -41.76
N PRO A 12 19.92 -40.05 -41.89
CA PRO A 12 18.96 -40.10 -40.78
C PRO A 12 19.25 -41.29 -39.84
N ILE A 13 19.16 -41.07 -38.52
CA ILE A 13 19.23 -42.14 -37.51
C ILE A 13 18.12 -41.92 -36.47
N ASP A 14 17.00 -42.57 -36.74
CA ASP A 14 16.35 -43.60 -35.93
C ASP A 14 16.34 -43.42 -34.41
N GLY A 15 15.12 -43.44 -33.87
CA GLY A 15 14.83 -43.30 -32.45
C GLY A 15 15.51 -44.37 -31.59
N SER A 16 16.31 -43.91 -30.62
CA SER A 16 16.48 -44.58 -29.36
C SER A 16 16.56 -43.52 -28.26
N SER A 17 15.66 -43.64 -27.29
CA SER A 17 15.62 -42.84 -26.07
C SER A 17 16.94 -42.99 -25.31
N SER A 18 17.73 -41.92 -25.22
CA SER A 18 18.79 -41.83 -24.21
C SER A 18 18.17 -41.73 -22.82
N PRO A 19 18.73 -42.38 -21.79
CA PRO A 19 18.27 -42.21 -20.42
C PRO A 19 18.55 -40.76 -20.01
N ALA A 20 17.53 -40.08 -19.50
CA ALA A 20 17.71 -38.79 -18.86
C ALA A 20 18.72 -38.96 -17.72
N ASN A 21 19.82 -38.21 -17.77
CA ASN A 21 20.67 -37.97 -16.61
C ASN A 21 19.81 -37.27 -15.54
N GLN A 22 19.24 -38.04 -14.61
CA GLN A 22 18.72 -37.50 -13.36
C GLN A 22 19.92 -36.98 -12.58
N VAL A 23 20.09 -35.66 -12.55
CA VAL A 23 20.97 -35.01 -11.58
C VAL A 23 20.42 -35.36 -10.20
N GLN A 24 21.19 -36.12 -9.41
CA GLN A 24 20.84 -36.49 -8.05
C GLN A 24 20.84 -35.23 -7.20
N ARG A 25 19.64 -34.75 -6.83
CA ARG A 25 19.45 -33.55 -6.00
C ARG A 25 19.71 -33.90 -4.54
N GLN A 26 20.33 -32.97 -3.81
CA GLN A 26 20.60 -33.13 -2.39
C GLN A 26 19.30 -32.88 -1.60
N LYS A 27 18.92 -33.82 -0.73
CA LYS A 27 17.69 -33.76 0.05
C LYS A 27 17.94 -33.12 1.41
N ILE A 28 17.37 -31.94 1.61
CA ILE A 28 17.46 -31.20 2.89
C ILE A 28 16.14 -31.36 3.63
N VAL A 29 16.18 -32.00 4.80
CA VAL A 29 15.03 -32.05 5.70
C VAL A 29 15.19 -30.91 6.70
N VAL A 30 14.27 -29.95 6.65
CA VAL A 30 14.32 -28.73 7.45
C VAL A 30 13.10 -28.69 8.35
N VAL A 31 13.25 -28.11 9.52
CA VAL A 31 12.11 -27.61 10.29
C VAL A 31 11.92 -26.10 10.01
N GLY A 32 11.91 -25.68 8.72
CA GLY A 32 11.86 -24.25 8.31
C GLY A 32 11.99 -24.00 6.79
N GLU A 33 11.70 -22.77 6.30
CA GLU A 33 11.39 -22.51 4.88
C GLU A 33 12.34 -21.55 4.10
N LYS A 34 13.38 -20.99 4.73
CA LYS A 34 14.17 -19.88 4.14
C LYS A 34 15.11 -20.27 2.97
N ILE A 35 15.41 -21.56 2.80
CA ILE A 35 16.36 -22.08 1.80
C ILE A 35 15.87 -21.81 0.35
N ILE A 36 14.55 -21.80 0.13
CA ILE A 36 13.92 -21.62 -1.20
C ILE A 36 14.26 -20.27 -1.84
N LYS A 37 14.45 -19.21 -1.04
CA LYS A 37 14.79 -17.88 -1.57
C LYS A 37 16.20 -17.80 -2.13
N HIS A 38 17.14 -18.62 -1.64
CA HIS A 38 18.54 -18.61 -2.09
C HIS A 38 18.82 -19.66 -3.18
N ASP A 39 18.03 -20.73 -3.26
CA ASP A 39 18.13 -21.76 -4.32
C ASP A 39 17.45 -21.34 -5.63
N THR A 40 17.93 -20.26 -6.23
CA THR A 40 17.42 -19.74 -7.51
C THR A 40 17.57 -20.73 -8.69
N GLU A 41 18.46 -21.71 -8.56
CA GLU A 41 18.74 -22.72 -9.59
C GLU A 41 18.01 -24.06 -9.34
N ARG A 42 17.18 -24.16 -8.29
CA ARG A 42 16.39 -25.36 -7.90
C ARG A 42 17.22 -26.65 -7.82
N LYS A 43 18.35 -26.59 -7.11
CA LYS A 43 19.31 -27.69 -6.97
C LYS A 43 19.05 -28.61 -5.78
N VAL A 44 18.22 -28.20 -4.81
CA VAL A 44 17.92 -28.98 -3.60
C VAL A 44 16.45 -29.38 -3.53
N ASP A 45 16.18 -30.57 -2.99
CA ASP A 45 14.83 -30.99 -2.63
C ASP A 45 14.62 -30.70 -1.14
N ILE A 46 13.60 -29.90 -0.80
CA ILE A 46 13.37 -29.43 0.57
C ILE A 46 12.13 -30.11 1.14
N VAL A 47 12.25 -30.72 2.32
CA VAL A 47 11.12 -31.28 3.08
C VAL A 47 10.98 -30.55 4.40
N VAL A 48 9.85 -29.88 4.62
CA VAL A 48 9.53 -29.18 5.86
C VAL A 48 8.62 -30.01 6.75
N ILE A 49 9.03 -30.28 7.98
CA ILE A 49 8.21 -31.06 8.93
C ILE A 49 7.78 -30.19 10.10
N GLY A 50 6.46 -30.07 10.33
CA GLY A 50 5.87 -29.26 11.39
C GLY A 50 4.84 -30.04 12.21
N GLU A 51 4.90 -29.92 13.53
CA GLU A 51 3.91 -30.54 14.42
C GLU A 51 2.58 -29.78 14.48
N GLU A 52 2.58 -28.49 14.17
CA GLU A 52 1.37 -27.66 14.20
C GLU A 52 0.49 -27.92 12.95
N SER A 53 -0.80 -27.62 13.07
CA SER A 53 -1.79 -27.77 12.00
C SER A 53 -1.74 -26.68 10.93
N HIS A 54 -0.78 -25.77 11.02
CA HIS A 54 -0.71 -24.56 10.19
C HIS A 54 0.65 -24.47 9.48
N VAL A 55 0.63 -23.93 8.26
CA VAL A 55 1.83 -23.48 7.55
C VAL A 55 2.54 -22.37 8.33
N ALA A 56 3.77 -22.01 7.92
CA ALA A 56 4.58 -21.05 8.67
C ALA A 56 3.87 -19.69 8.84
N TYR A 57 3.86 -19.18 10.07
CA TYR A 57 3.15 -17.96 10.44
C TYR A 57 3.98 -17.06 11.37
N ASN A 58 3.66 -15.78 11.38
CA ASN A 58 4.30 -14.77 12.21
C ASN A 58 3.84 -14.89 13.68
N ARG A 59 4.61 -15.61 14.49
CA ARG A 59 4.33 -15.81 15.92
C ARG A 59 4.39 -14.52 16.76
N VAL A 60 5.12 -13.50 16.32
CA VAL A 60 5.13 -12.17 16.99
C VAL A 60 3.81 -11.45 16.75
N GLY A 61 3.12 -11.77 15.65
CA GLY A 61 1.80 -11.24 15.32
C GLY A 61 0.64 -11.87 16.10
N LEU A 62 0.87 -12.85 16.99
CA LEU A 62 -0.21 -13.56 17.71
C LEU A 62 -1.16 -12.63 18.47
N SER A 63 -0.70 -11.45 18.88
CA SER A 63 -1.56 -10.45 19.54
C SER A 63 -2.66 -9.94 18.59
N THR A 64 -2.37 -9.81 17.30
CA THR A 64 -3.33 -9.37 16.27
C THR A 64 -4.37 -10.44 15.92
N PHE A 65 -4.09 -11.71 16.20
CA PHE A 65 -5.09 -12.79 16.07
C PHE A 65 -6.36 -12.49 16.88
N PHE A 66 -6.22 -11.76 17.99
CA PHE A 66 -7.36 -11.39 18.83
C PHE A 66 -8.27 -10.34 18.24
N GLU A 67 -7.80 -9.58 17.25
CA GLU A 67 -8.57 -8.52 16.59
C GLU A 67 -9.46 -9.09 15.48
N HIS A 68 -8.96 -10.05 14.69
CA HIS A 68 -9.62 -10.51 13.46
C HIS A 68 -10.02 -11.99 13.47
N ARG A 69 -9.47 -12.82 14.38
CA ARG A 69 -9.70 -14.28 14.46
C ARG A 69 -9.39 -15.02 13.16
N LYS A 70 -8.53 -14.44 12.32
CA LYS A 70 -8.17 -14.95 11.00
C LYS A 70 -6.71 -15.34 11.01
N ILE A 71 -6.44 -16.63 10.86
CA ILE A 71 -5.10 -17.19 10.98
C ILE A 71 -4.27 -16.86 9.73
N GLU A 72 -4.93 -16.79 8.59
CA GLU A 72 -4.33 -16.56 7.28
C GLU A 72 -3.61 -15.21 7.21
N ASP A 73 -4.06 -14.21 7.98
CA ASP A 73 -3.42 -12.90 8.09
C ASP A 73 -2.05 -12.97 8.79
N LEU A 74 -1.77 -14.07 9.51
CA LEU A 74 -0.48 -14.34 10.13
C LEU A 74 0.46 -15.17 9.26
N TYR A 75 -0.02 -15.80 8.18
CA TYR A 75 0.83 -16.64 7.35
C TYR A 75 1.97 -15.85 6.71
N LEU A 76 3.17 -16.43 6.72
CA LEU A 76 4.35 -15.80 6.12
C LEU A 76 4.28 -15.82 4.60
N ASN A 77 3.64 -16.85 4.05
CA ASN A 77 3.28 -16.97 2.64
C ASN A 77 1.82 -17.46 2.53
N PRO A 78 1.08 -17.06 1.50
CA PRO A 78 -0.27 -17.59 1.27
C PRO A 78 -0.23 -19.09 0.98
N THR A 79 -1.30 -19.83 1.27
CA THR A 79 -1.38 -21.28 1.08
C THR A 79 -1.09 -21.69 -0.37
N GLU A 80 -1.54 -20.89 -1.33
CA GLU A 80 -1.33 -21.09 -2.76
C GLU A 80 0.16 -21.06 -3.15
N TRP A 81 1.01 -20.39 -2.37
CA TRP A 81 2.46 -20.40 -2.59
C TRP A 81 3.05 -21.78 -2.32
N TYR A 82 2.60 -22.47 -1.27
CA TYR A 82 3.03 -23.84 -0.96
C TYR A 82 2.56 -24.84 -2.03
N ASP A 83 1.40 -24.60 -2.65
CA ASP A 83 0.87 -25.42 -3.74
C ASP A 83 1.49 -25.10 -5.11
N SER A 84 2.27 -24.02 -5.23
CA SER A 84 2.84 -23.57 -6.50
C SER A 84 4.09 -24.33 -6.96
N PHE A 85 4.64 -25.21 -6.13
CA PHE A 85 5.85 -25.97 -6.43
C PHE A 85 5.53 -27.26 -7.19
N GLU A 86 6.27 -27.52 -8.28
CA GLU A 86 6.20 -28.80 -9.02
C GLU A 86 6.53 -29.99 -8.10
N GLU A 87 5.93 -31.16 -8.35
CA GLU A 87 6.14 -32.36 -7.54
C GLU A 87 7.64 -32.63 -7.29
N ARG A 88 8.02 -32.62 -6.00
CA ARG A 88 9.34 -32.94 -5.38
C ARG A 88 10.33 -31.80 -5.11
N ALA A 89 10.13 -30.58 -5.60
CA ALA A 89 11.08 -29.47 -5.30
C ALA A 89 10.92 -28.93 -3.86
N PHE A 90 9.69 -28.93 -3.35
CA PHE A 90 9.36 -28.52 -2.00
C PHE A 90 8.19 -29.37 -1.50
N ASP A 91 8.35 -30.00 -0.34
CA ASP A 91 7.32 -30.79 0.33
C ASP A 91 7.16 -30.30 1.78
N HIS A 92 5.95 -30.39 2.31
CA HIS A 92 5.67 -30.00 3.70
C HIS A 92 4.69 -30.95 4.39
N HIS A 93 5.03 -31.37 5.60
CA HIS A 93 4.21 -32.25 6.44
C HIS A 93 3.77 -31.50 7.69
N LEU A 94 2.48 -31.13 7.73
CA LEU A 94 1.84 -30.56 8.92
C LEU A 94 1.31 -31.66 9.84
N ASN A 95 0.95 -31.31 11.08
CA ASN A 95 0.50 -32.27 12.10
C ASN A 95 1.45 -33.47 12.29
N THR A 96 2.73 -33.27 12.01
CA THR A 96 3.72 -34.35 11.94
C THR A 96 4.89 -33.98 12.85
N ARG A 97 4.88 -34.46 14.09
CA ARG A 97 6.01 -34.32 15.02
C ARG A 97 7.10 -35.32 14.67
N VAL A 98 8.37 -34.88 14.60
CA VAL A 98 9.54 -35.77 14.59
C VAL A 98 9.75 -36.33 16.00
N THR A 99 9.89 -37.65 16.12
CA THR A 99 10.00 -38.36 17.41
C THR A 99 11.38 -38.94 17.65
N ALA A 100 12.14 -39.24 16.60
CA ALA A 100 13.51 -39.74 16.72
C ALA A 100 14.35 -39.38 15.48
N ILE A 101 15.66 -39.27 15.67
CA ILE A 101 16.64 -39.04 14.61
C ILE A 101 17.61 -40.22 14.62
N ASN A 102 17.99 -40.73 13.45
CA ASN A 102 19.08 -41.69 13.31
C ASN A 102 20.19 -41.05 12.47
N PRO A 103 21.28 -40.55 13.10
CA PRO A 103 22.36 -39.87 12.38
C PRO A 103 23.17 -40.83 11.50
N THR A 104 23.27 -42.12 11.87
CA THR A 104 24.02 -43.12 11.09
C THR A 104 23.29 -43.51 9.80
N ALA A 105 21.98 -43.71 9.88
CA ALA A 105 21.15 -44.02 8.72
C ALA A 105 20.69 -42.77 7.95
N LYS A 106 20.97 -41.58 8.49
CA LYS A 106 20.44 -40.28 8.05
C LYS A 106 18.93 -40.29 7.80
N THR A 107 18.18 -40.71 8.83
CA THR A 107 16.72 -40.75 8.79
C THR A 107 16.08 -40.05 9.98
N VAL A 108 14.87 -39.53 9.81
CA VAL A 108 14.02 -39.05 10.89
C VAL A 108 12.74 -39.87 10.95
N GLN A 109 12.31 -40.22 12.16
CA GLN A 109 11.04 -40.90 12.42
C GLN A 109 10.00 -39.89 12.87
N THR A 110 8.77 -40.06 12.38
CA THR A 110 7.66 -39.16 12.68
C THR A 110 6.57 -39.85 13.49
N SER A 111 5.76 -39.06 14.18
CA SER A 111 4.58 -39.48 14.95
C SER A 111 3.50 -40.18 14.12
N THR A 112 3.52 -40.03 12.79
CA THR A 112 2.63 -40.76 11.87
C THR A 112 3.15 -42.16 11.52
N GLY A 113 4.32 -42.55 12.03
CA GLY A 113 5.00 -43.80 11.70
C GLY A 113 5.85 -43.74 10.42
N THR A 114 5.88 -42.59 9.75
CA THR A 114 6.67 -42.39 8.51
C THR A 114 8.14 -42.17 8.84
N THR A 115 9.03 -42.80 8.08
CA THR A 115 10.49 -42.55 8.12
C THR A 115 10.90 -41.74 6.90
N ILE A 116 11.66 -40.67 7.09
CA ILE A 116 12.09 -39.75 6.04
C ILE A 116 13.62 -39.68 6.02
N ASP A 117 14.23 -40.02 4.88
CA ASP A 117 15.68 -39.91 4.67
C ASP A 117 16.11 -38.45 4.43
N TYR A 118 17.33 -38.09 4.81
CA TYR A 118 17.94 -36.78 4.57
C TYR A 118 19.42 -36.89 4.16
N ASP A 119 19.93 -35.91 3.42
CA ASP A 119 21.37 -35.70 3.26
C ASP A 119 21.90 -34.71 4.31
N ILE A 120 21.11 -33.65 4.55
CA ILE A 120 21.33 -32.61 5.55
C ILE A 120 20.07 -32.45 6.39
N LEU A 121 20.23 -32.35 7.72
CA LEU A 121 19.15 -32.12 8.67
C LEU A 121 19.31 -30.75 9.33
N VAL A 122 18.24 -29.94 9.31
CA VAL A 122 18.22 -28.64 10.00
C VAL A 122 17.17 -28.64 11.10
N LEU A 123 17.65 -28.56 12.35
CA LEU A 123 16.85 -28.47 13.56
C LEU A 123 16.41 -27.02 13.78
N ALA A 124 15.10 -26.78 13.65
CA ALA A 124 14.45 -25.49 13.88
C ALA A 124 13.18 -25.69 14.72
N THR A 125 13.29 -26.55 15.73
CA THR A 125 12.21 -26.94 16.67
C THR A 125 11.77 -25.81 17.60
N GLY A 126 12.52 -24.70 17.62
CA GLY A 126 12.19 -23.51 18.37
C GLY A 126 12.26 -23.72 19.89
N SER A 127 11.29 -23.14 20.61
CA SER A 127 11.19 -23.22 22.06
C SER A 127 9.73 -23.43 22.50
N ASP A 128 9.55 -23.98 23.70
CA ASP A 128 8.25 -24.17 24.35
C ASP A 128 8.04 -23.16 25.50
N ALA A 129 6.78 -22.90 25.87
CA ALA A 129 6.45 -22.01 26.97
C ALA A 129 6.84 -22.65 28.32
N THR A 130 7.50 -21.89 29.19
CA THR A 130 7.88 -22.38 30.51
C THR A 130 6.70 -22.33 31.48
N LEU A 131 6.35 -23.48 32.08
CA LEU A 131 5.43 -23.58 33.22
C LEU A 131 6.19 -23.74 34.53
N PRO A 132 5.67 -23.21 35.66
CA PRO A 132 6.31 -23.35 36.96
C PRO A 132 6.00 -24.72 37.59
N THR A 133 6.65 -25.78 37.13
CA THR A 133 6.36 -27.17 37.54
C THR A 133 6.49 -27.44 39.04
N HIS A 134 7.25 -26.61 39.76
CA HIS A 134 7.37 -26.66 41.22
C HIS A 134 6.23 -25.96 41.99
N THR A 135 5.37 -25.21 41.31
CA THR A 135 4.21 -24.54 41.90
C THR A 135 3.02 -25.52 41.94
N PRO A 136 2.46 -25.83 43.12
CA PRO A 136 1.28 -26.69 43.21
C PRO A 136 0.10 -26.08 42.45
N GLY A 137 -0.60 -26.90 41.66
CA GLY A 137 -1.75 -26.49 40.83
C GLY A 137 -1.39 -25.84 39.48
N HIS A 138 -0.11 -25.86 39.05
CA HIS A 138 0.31 -25.29 37.77
C HIS A 138 -0.28 -25.98 36.52
N ASP A 139 -0.84 -27.18 36.66
CA ASP A 139 -1.46 -27.99 35.61
C ASP A 139 -3.00 -28.04 35.72
N ALA A 140 -3.59 -27.16 36.53
CA ALA A 140 -5.03 -27.06 36.73
C ALA A 140 -5.78 -26.60 35.47
N LYS A 141 -7.08 -26.93 35.40
CA LYS A 141 -7.97 -26.39 34.36
C LYS A 141 -8.14 -24.89 34.56
N GLY A 142 -7.95 -24.10 33.52
CA GLY A 142 -7.90 -22.63 33.62
C GLY A 142 -6.46 -22.09 33.62
N VAL A 143 -5.44 -22.94 33.59
CA VAL A 143 -4.06 -22.54 33.33
C VAL A 143 -3.74 -22.63 31.83
N PHE A 144 -3.18 -21.55 31.28
CA PHE A 144 -2.82 -21.40 29.87
C PHE A 144 -1.39 -20.87 29.73
N VAL A 145 -0.87 -20.97 28.50
CA VAL A 145 0.36 -20.32 28.06
C VAL A 145 0.06 -19.48 26.81
N TYR A 146 1.00 -18.62 26.42
CA TYR A 146 0.87 -17.78 25.23
C TYR A 146 1.99 -18.09 24.24
N ARG A 147 1.76 -19.06 23.34
CA ARG A 147 2.82 -19.55 22.43
C ARG A 147 2.33 -19.92 21.03
N THR A 148 1.28 -20.73 20.91
CA THR A 148 0.76 -21.24 19.62
C THR A 148 -0.67 -20.80 19.38
N ILE A 149 -1.14 -20.79 18.13
CA ILE A 149 -2.55 -20.49 17.82
C ILE A 149 -3.51 -21.41 18.60
N SER A 150 -3.17 -22.70 18.74
CA SER A 150 -3.97 -23.65 19.52
C SER A 150 -4.08 -23.27 20.99
N ASP A 151 -3.03 -22.69 21.60
CA ASP A 151 -3.11 -22.15 22.98
C ASP A 151 -4.13 -21.00 23.07
N LEU A 152 -4.09 -20.11 22.09
CA LEU A 152 -4.96 -18.94 22.01
C LEU A 152 -6.42 -19.36 21.82
N GLU A 153 -6.69 -20.31 20.93
CA GLU A 153 -8.03 -20.87 20.72
C GLU A 153 -8.60 -21.51 22.00
N ARG A 154 -7.80 -22.32 22.71
CA ARG A 154 -8.20 -22.89 24.00
C ARG A 154 -8.54 -21.81 25.02
N LEU A 155 -7.71 -20.75 25.10
CA LEU A 155 -7.96 -19.61 25.98
C LEU A 155 -9.24 -18.86 25.61
N ILE A 156 -9.52 -18.65 24.32
CA ILE A 156 -10.73 -17.98 23.83
C ILE A 156 -11.98 -18.77 24.22
N VAL A 157 -11.97 -20.08 23.97
CA VAL A 157 -13.08 -20.98 24.30
C VAL A 157 -13.34 -20.99 25.81
N PHE A 158 -12.28 -21.06 26.62
CA PHE A 158 -12.39 -21.02 28.08
C PHE A 158 -12.93 -19.67 28.57
N ALA A 159 -12.39 -18.56 28.06
CA ALA A 159 -12.83 -17.22 28.43
C ALA A 159 -14.32 -17.01 28.15
N ALA A 160 -14.84 -17.52 27.03
CA ALA A 160 -16.26 -17.43 26.66
C ALA A 160 -17.21 -18.01 27.72
N GLN A 161 -16.74 -18.93 28.55
CA GLN A 161 -17.49 -19.58 29.62
C GLN A 161 -17.38 -18.85 30.97
N HIS A 162 -16.41 -17.94 31.14
CA HIS A 162 -16.08 -17.27 32.42
C HIS A 162 -16.25 -15.74 32.31
N LYS A 163 -17.44 -15.31 31.86
CA LYS A 163 -17.76 -13.91 31.57
C LYS A 163 -17.82 -13.06 32.84
N GLY A 164 -17.13 -11.92 32.83
CA GLY A 164 -17.12 -10.97 33.94
C GLY A 164 -16.20 -11.36 35.10
N GLU A 165 -15.52 -12.50 35.02
CA GLU A 165 -14.60 -12.99 36.05
C GLU A 165 -13.20 -12.40 35.91
N THR A 166 -12.37 -12.57 36.94
CA THR A 166 -10.97 -12.08 36.96
C THR A 166 -10.05 -13.11 36.32
N ALA A 167 -9.20 -12.64 35.41
CA ALA A 167 -8.11 -13.43 34.83
C ALA A 167 -6.75 -12.82 35.17
N VAL A 168 -5.72 -13.66 35.24
CA VAL A 168 -4.37 -13.29 35.64
C VAL A 168 -3.37 -13.66 34.55
N THR A 169 -2.43 -12.78 34.26
CA THR A 169 -1.23 -13.08 33.47
C THR A 169 -0.01 -12.99 34.36
N VAL A 170 0.88 -13.98 34.32
CA VAL A 170 2.09 -14.03 35.16
C VAL A 170 3.34 -13.83 34.29
N GLY A 171 4.05 -12.74 34.52
CA GLY A 171 5.32 -12.36 33.89
C GLY A 171 5.27 -10.98 33.25
N GLY A 172 6.01 -9.99 33.76
CA GLY A 172 6.06 -8.63 33.19
C GLY A 172 6.99 -8.45 31.99
N GLY A 173 7.28 -9.51 31.24
CA GLY A 173 8.09 -9.47 30.02
C GLY A 173 7.27 -9.14 28.77
N LEU A 174 7.90 -9.23 27.59
CA LEU A 174 7.23 -8.99 26.30
C LEU A 174 5.98 -9.87 26.13
N LEU A 175 6.17 -11.19 26.24
CA LEU A 175 5.08 -12.16 26.08
C LEU A 175 3.95 -11.95 27.09
N GLY A 176 4.25 -11.61 28.33
CA GLY A 176 3.21 -11.42 29.34
C GLY A 176 2.43 -10.13 29.17
N LEU A 177 3.06 -9.06 28.66
CA LEU A 177 2.33 -7.86 28.26
C LEU A 177 1.42 -8.11 27.05
N GLU A 178 1.90 -8.87 26.07
CA GLU A 178 1.09 -9.29 24.91
C GLU A 178 -0.09 -10.19 25.33
N ALA A 179 0.17 -11.19 26.17
CA ALA A 179 -0.86 -12.08 26.70
C ALA A 179 -1.91 -11.33 27.52
N ALA A 180 -1.49 -10.40 28.40
CA ALA A 180 -2.41 -9.59 29.19
C ALA A 180 -3.29 -8.70 28.30
N LYS A 181 -2.74 -8.13 27.23
CA LYS A 181 -3.51 -7.38 26.24
C LYS A 181 -4.51 -8.25 25.51
N ALA A 182 -4.04 -9.37 24.98
CA ALA A 182 -4.87 -10.34 24.27
C ALA A 182 -6.08 -10.77 25.13
N MET A 183 -5.83 -11.07 26.41
CA MET A 183 -6.88 -11.40 27.37
C MET A 183 -7.84 -10.23 27.64
N THR A 184 -7.33 -9.00 27.70
CA THR A 184 -8.14 -7.79 27.86
C THR A 184 -9.02 -7.53 26.63
N ASP A 185 -8.47 -7.71 25.42
CA ASP A 185 -9.14 -7.47 24.14
C ASP A 185 -10.24 -8.47 23.82
N LEU A 186 -10.25 -9.64 24.48
CA LEU A 186 -11.39 -10.54 24.43
C LEU A 186 -12.68 -9.87 24.89
N LYS A 187 -12.59 -8.87 25.79
CA LYS A 187 -13.73 -8.18 26.42
C LYS A 187 -14.72 -9.13 27.12
N THR A 188 -14.26 -10.34 27.42
CA THR A 188 -15.05 -11.39 28.07
C THR A 188 -14.80 -11.41 29.58
N PHE A 189 -13.53 -11.29 29.99
CA PHE A 189 -13.17 -11.15 31.40
C PHE A 189 -13.60 -9.78 31.93
N GLY A 190 -14.01 -9.73 33.20
CA GLY A 190 -14.37 -8.47 33.86
C GLY A 190 -13.16 -7.66 34.27
N ASN A 191 -12.05 -8.34 34.59
CA ASN A 191 -10.78 -7.71 34.93
C ASN A 191 -9.60 -8.63 34.54
N VAL A 192 -8.50 -8.03 34.08
CA VAL A 192 -7.24 -8.73 33.78
C VAL A 192 -6.12 -8.10 34.62
N LYS A 193 -5.41 -8.93 35.39
CA LYS A 193 -4.29 -8.52 36.24
C LYS A 193 -2.97 -9.09 35.74
N LEU A 194 -1.96 -8.25 35.56
CA LEU A 194 -0.60 -8.64 35.24
C LEU A 194 0.23 -8.73 36.53
N ILE A 195 0.76 -9.91 36.82
CA ILE A 195 1.64 -10.18 37.97
C ILE A 195 3.08 -10.19 37.48
N ASP A 196 3.92 -9.34 38.06
CA ASP A 196 5.36 -9.35 37.80
C ASP A 196 6.16 -9.48 39.11
N ARG A 197 7.25 -10.24 39.05
CA ARG A 197 8.18 -10.41 40.18
C ARG A 197 9.15 -9.23 40.31
N ASN A 198 9.32 -8.46 39.25
CA ASN A 198 10.24 -7.33 39.21
C ASN A 198 9.58 -6.06 39.77
N LYS A 199 10.36 -4.99 39.91
CA LYS A 199 9.88 -3.67 40.35
C LYS A 199 9.17 -2.88 39.24
N TRP A 200 9.42 -3.24 37.98
CA TRP A 200 8.82 -2.65 36.78
C TRP A 200 8.78 -3.69 35.67
N VAL A 201 7.86 -3.51 34.72
CA VAL A 201 7.75 -4.37 33.53
C VAL A 201 8.94 -4.16 32.58
N LEU A 202 9.26 -5.16 31.77
CA LEU A 202 10.37 -5.13 30.80
C LEU A 202 11.74 -4.88 31.46
N ALA A 203 11.96 -5.37 32.67
CA ALA A 203 13.24 -5.23 33.38
C ALA A 203 14.47 -5.79 32.64
N ARG A 204 14.27 -6.60 31.57
CA ARG A 204 15.33 -7.08 30.68
C ARG A 204 15.68 -6.11 29.54
N GLN A 205 14.82 -5.13 29.25
CA GLN A 205 14.99 -4.17 28.15
C GLN A 205 15.12 -2.73 28.66
N LEU A 206 14.57 -2.42 29.83
CA LEU A 206 14.40 -1.07 30.37
C LEU A 206 15.03 -0.92 31.75
N ASP A 207 15.55 0.27 32.02
CA ASP A 207 15.89 0.69 33.37
C ASP A 207 14.65 1.08 34.19
N GLY A 208 14.86 1.45 35.46
CA GLY A 208 13.78 1.73 36.40
C GLY A 208 12.92 2.93 36.02
N ASP A 209 13.51 4.00 35.47
CA ASP A 209 12.78 5.19 35.05
C ASP A 209 11.89 4.89 33.83
N ALA A 210 12.45 4.25 32.81
CA ALA A 210 11.71 3.84 31.63
C ALA A 210 10.59 2.85 31.97
N GLY A 211 10.90 1.81 32.76
CA GLY A 211 9.93 0.78 33.15
C GLY A 211 8.79 1.32 34.02
N SER A 212 9.07 2.31 34.89
CA SER A 212 8.04 2.98 35.69
C SER A 212 7.10 3.81 34.82
N LEU A 213 7.63 4.52 33.82
CA LEU A 213 6.82 5.28 32.86
C LEU A 213 5.91 4.36 32.04
N VAL A 214 6.45 3.23 31.56
CA VAL A 214 5.67 2.21 30.84
C VAL A 214 4.58 1.62 31.73
N THR A 215 4.91 1.26 32.98
CA THR A 215 3.92 0.76 33.96
C THR A 215 2.76 1.74 34.16
N ARG A 216 3.06 3.04 34.30
CA ARG A 216 2.04 4.08 34.45
C ARG A 216 1.12 4.14 33.22
N LYS A 217 1.69 4.22 32.01
CA LYS A 217 0.92 4.27 30.77
C LYS A 217 0.05 3.02 30.57
N ILE A 218 0.55 1.83 30.94
CA ILE A 218 -0.22 0.58 30.89
C ILE A 218 -1.43 0.62 31.83
N ARG A 219 -1.26 1.14 33.05
CA ARG A 219 -2.36 1.31 34.01
C ARG A 219 -3.40 2.34 33.53
N GLU A 220 -2.97 3.43 32.90
CA GLU A 220 -3.85 4.42 32.26
C GLU A 220 -4.72 3.79 31.14
N LEU A 221 -4.24 2.70 30.53
CA LEU A 221 -4.97 1.93 29.51
C LEU A 221 -5.90 0.85 30.11
N GLY A 222 -6.01 0.77 31.44
CA GLY A 222 -6.95 -0.11 32.15
C GLY A 222 -6.41 -1.49 32.52
N LEU A 223 -5.11 -1.77 32.32
CA LEU A 223 -4.51 -3.03 32.78
C LEU A 223 -3.95 -2.87 34.21
N ASP A 224 -4.43 -3.69 35.14
CA ASP A 224 -3.93 -3.68 36.52
C ASP A 224 -2.59 -4.43 36.60
N VAL A 225 -1.56 -3.78 37.14
CA VAL A 225 -0.19 -4.34 37.20
C VAL A 225 0.24 -4.45 38.65
N VAL A 226 0.50 -5.68 39.10
CA VAL A 226 0.93 -6.01 40.46
C VAL A 226 2.40 -6.41 40.43
N HIS A 227 3.25 -5.53 40.94
CA HIS A 227 4.71 -5.70 40.99
C HIS A 227 5.16 -6.45 42.23
N GLN A 228 6.38 -6.98 42.18
CA GLN A 228 7.06 -7.67 43.27
C GLN A 228 6.27 -8.85 43.87
N LYS A 229 5.45 -9.53 43.06
CA LYS A 229 4.69 -10.71 43.47
C LYS A 229 5.20 -11.95 42.76
N ARG A 230 5.31 -13.05 43.51
CA ARG A 230 5.64 -14.39 42.99
C ARG A 230 4.56 -15.36 43.43
N VAL A 231 4.05 -16.15 42.48
CA VAL A 231 3.02 -17.15 42.76
C VAL A 231 3.63 -18.31 43.54
N LYS A 232 3.11 -18.56 44.75
CA LYS A 232 3.50 -19.68 45.61
C LYS A 232 2.67 -20.93 45.32
N MET A 233 1.37 -20.75 45.09
CA MET A 233 0.40 -21.83 44.88
C MET A 233 -0.78 -21.37 44.04
N VAL A 234 -1.27 -22.25 43.18
CA VAL A 234 -2.54 -22.12 42.47
C VAL A 234 -3.58 -22.97 43.20
N HIS A 235 -4.69 -22.35 43.62
CA HIS A 235 -5.79 -23.03 44.29
C HIS A 235 -6.80 -23.54 43.27
N THR A 236 -7.41 -24.69 43.56
CA THR A 236 -8.39 -25.31 42.69
C THR A 236 -9.62 -25.78 43.44
N ASP A 237 -10.77 -25.73 42.75
CA ASP A 237 -12.00 -26.35 43.22
C ASP A 237 -11.95 -27.91 43.16
N GLU A 238 -13.04 -28.56 43.56
CA GLU A 238 -13.18 -30.03 43.51
C GLU A 238 -13.04 -30.62 42.09
N GLY A 239 -13.30 -29.81 41.06
CA GLY A 239 -13.18 -30.16 39.63
C GLY A 239 -11.79 -29.93 39.02
N LYS A 240 -10.81 -29.50 39.84
CA LYS A 240 -9.48 -29.04 39.44
C LYS A 240 -9.48 -27.78 38.57
N ASN A 241 -10.51 -26.95 38.66
CA ASN A 241 -10.52 -25.63 38.03
C ASN A 241 -9.86 -24.61 38.94
N VAL A 242 -9.12 -23.66 38.36
CA VAL A 242 -8.49 -22.56 39.12
C VAL A 242 -9.57 -21.74 39.83
N ASP A 243 -9.42 -21.52 41.14
CA ASP A 243 -10.27 -20.61 41.93
C ASP A 243 -9.51 -19.39 42.50
N GLY A 244 -8.17 -19.41 42.44
CA GLY A 244 -7.34 -18.32 42.93
C GLY A 244 -5.85 -18.66 42.97
N ILE A 245 -5.05 -17.66 43.33
CA ILE A 245 -3.60 -17.78 43.54
C ILE A 245 -3.21 -17.21 44.90
N THR A 246 -2.21 -17.80 45.54
CA THR A 246 -1.53 -17.22 46.71
C THR A 246 -0.09 -16.91 46.38
N PHE A 247 0.37 -15.73 46.79
CA PHE A 247 1.74 -15.28 46.60
C PHE A 247 2.67 -15.73 47.74
N GLU A 248 3.98 -15.60 47.53
CA GLU A 248 4.98 -15.96 48.54
C GLU A 248 4.87 -15.15 49.84
N ASP A 249 4.32 -13.94 49.78
CA ASP A 249 4.07 -13.07 50.94
C ASP A 249 2.72 -13.34 51.63
N GLY A 250 1.96 -14.33 51.16
CA GLY A 250 0.71 -14.78 51.78
C GLY A 250 -0.56 -14.10 51.26
N GLU A 251 -0.47 -13.06 50.44
CA GLU A 251 -1.66 -12.45 49.82
C GLU A 251 -2.32 -13.41 48.82
N ARG A 252 -3.67 -13.42 48.78
CA ARG A 252 -4.49 -14.22 47.86
C ARG A 252 -5.26 -13.32 46.90
N ILE A 253 -5.35 -13.74 45.64
CA ILE A 253 -6.23 -13.16 44.62
C ILE A 253 -7.12 -14.27 44.05
N ASP A 254 -8.43 -14.02 44.00
CA ASP A 254 -9.38 -14.91 43.35
C ASP A 254 -9.37 -14.68 41.83
N CYS A 255 -9.29 -15.77 41.06
CA CYS A 255 -9.25 -15.73 39.61
C CYS A 255 -9.67 -17.09 39.04
N CYS A 256 -10.26 -17.08 37.83
CA CYS A 256 -10.69 -18.30 37.14
C CYS A 256 -9.70 -18.78 36.06
N CYS A 257 -8.78 -17.90 35.65
CA CYS A 257 -7.90 -18.10 34.52
C CYS A 257 -6.51 -17.54 34.82
N ILE A 258 -5.47 -18.31 34.52
CA ILE A 258 -4.06 -17.90 34.67
C ILE A 258 -3.33 -18.17 33.34
N CYS A 259 -2.70 -17.15 32.76
CA CYS A 259 -1.78 -17.33 31.65
C CYS A 259 -0.33 -17.13 32.13
N PHE A 260 0.49 -18.18 32.10
CA PHE A 260 1.91 -18.08 32.42
C PHE A 260 2.71 -17.66 31.19
N ALA A 261 3.42 -16.54 31.33
CA ALA A 261 4.33 -15.97 30.33
C ALA A 261 5.70 -15.67 30.98
N ILE A 262 6.25 -16.67 31.65
CA ILE A 262 7.43 -16.54 32.53
C ILE A 262 8.77 -16.87 31.84
N GLY A 263 8.74 -17.15 30.54
CA GLY A 263 9.91 -17.51 29.74
C GLY A 263 9.59 -18.59 28.72
N VAL A 264 10.60 -18.93 27.93
CA VAL A 264 10.57 -20.05 27.00
C VAL A 264 11.79 -20.92 27.22
N GLN A 265 11.67 -22.21 26.90
CA GLN A 265 12.74 -23.20 26.99
C GLN A 265 13.02 -23.80 25.61
N PRO A 266 14.28 -23.85 25.14
CA PRO A 266 14.64 -24.48 23.88
C PRO A 266 14.15 -25.92 23.79
N ARG A 267 13.69 -26.32 22.59
CA ARG A 267 13.27 -27.69 22.32
C ARG A 267 14.43 -28.53 21.81
N ASP A 268 15.27 -28.96 22.75
CA ASP A 268 16.47 -29.76 22.53
C ASP A 268 16.28 -31.27 22.72
N GLU A 269 15.04 -31.71 22.98
CA GLU A 269 14.72 -33.10 23.33
C GLU A 269 15.22 -34.12 22.30
N LEU A 270 15.16 -33.78 21.00
CA LEU A 270 15.57 -34.67 19.91
C LEU A 270 17.08 -34.96 19.87
N GLY A 271 17.91 -34.10 20.47
CA GLY A 271 19.37 -34.27 20.42
C GLY A 271 19.93 -35.10 21.57
N ARG A 272 19.23 -35.17 22.71
CA ARG A 272 19.73 -35.86 23.91
C ARG A 272 19.91 -37.36 23.66
N ASP A 273 18.95 -37.98 22.99
CA ASP A 273 18.93 -39.43 22.74
C ASP A 273 19.98 -39.87 21.70
N ILE A 274 20.48 -38.94 20.88
CA ILE A 274 21.46 -39.20 19.82
C ILE A 274 22.83 -38.59 20.08
N GLY A 275 23.02 -37.96 21.25
CA GLY A 275 24.30 -37.40 21.68
C GLY A 275 24.69 -36.07 21.04
N ILE A 276 23.75 -35.25 20.57
CA ILE A 276 24.04 -33.85 20.19
C ILE A 276 24.37 -33.05 21.46
N GLN A 277 25.48 -32.31 21.44
CA GLN A 277 25.88 -31.45 22.55
C GLN A 277 24.82 -30.35 22.78
N CYS A 278 24.33 -30.26 24.02
CA CYS A 278 23.36 -29.25 24.45
C CYS A 278 23.98 -28.28 25.46
N GLY A 279 23.55 -27.02 25.43
CA GLY A 279 24.05 -25.97 26.33
C GLY A 279 23.56 -26.14 27.77
N GLU A 280 24.23 -25.49 28.73
CA GLU A 280 23.86 -25.57 30.16
C GLU A 280 22.45 -25.05 30.45
N ARG A 281 21.98 -24.10 29.63
CA ARG A 281 20.64 -23.51 29.69
C ARG A 281 19.67 -24.11 28.65
N GLY A 282 20.05 -25.24 28.06
CA GLY A 282 19.36 -25.89 26.95
C GLY A 282 19.82 -25.41 25.57
N GLY A 283 19.22 -25.99 24.53
CA GLY A 283 19.47 -25.71 23.12
C GLY A 283 20.67 -26.49 22.56
N PHE A 284 20.63 -26.79 21.26
CA PHE A 284 21.71 -27.44 20.53
C PHE A 284 22.91 -26.50 20.40
N VAL A 285 24.07 -26.91 20.89
CA VAL A 285 25.30 -26.12 20.74
C VAL A 285 25.68 -26.07 19.27
N ILE A 286 25.89 -24.85 18.76
CA ILE A 286 26.28 -24.60 17.37
C ILE A 286 27.56 -23.79 17.26
N ASP A 287 28.33 -24.03 16.20
CA ASP A 287 29.48 -23.21 15.80
C ASP A 287 29.06 -21.97 14.97
N GLU A 288 30.02 -21.19 14.49
CA GLU A 288 29.79 -20.03 13.63
C GLU A 288 29.20 -20.37 12.25
N ASN A 289 29.25 -21.63 11.83
CA ASN A 289 28.62 -22.13 10.61
C ASN A 289 27.23 -22.74 10.89
N LEU A 290 26.74 -22.63 12.13
CA LEU A 290 25.45 -23.12 12.62
C LEU A 290 25.37 -24.66 12.69
N GLN A 291 26.52 -25.33 12.63
CA GLN A 291 26.62 -26.79 12.67
C GLN A 291 26.65 -27.28 14.11
N THR A 292 25.96 -28.40 14.38
CA THR A 292 25.97 -29.05 15.70
C THR A 292 27.21 -29.92 15.90
N SER A 293 27.33 -30.59 17.05
CA SER A 293 28.41 -31.56 17.30
C SER A 293 28.36 -32.81 16.40
N ILE A 294 27.29 -33.01 15.62
CA ILE A 294 27.16 -34.12 14.66
C ILE A 294 27.26 -33.57 13.23
N PRO A 295 28.11 -34.14 12.36
CA PRO A 295 28.19 -33.77 10.95
C PRO A 295 26.85 -33.82 10.23
N ASP A 296 26.64 -32.90 9.28
CA ASP A 296 25.42 -32.76 8.46
C ASP A 296 24.13 -32.43 9.24
N ILE A 297 24.21 -32.17 10.55
CA ILE A 297 23.11 -31.70 11.38
C ILE A 297 23.40 -30.26 11.85
N TYR A 298 22.49 -29.35 11.50
CA TYR A 298 22.55 -27.93 11.81
C TYR A 298 21.39 -27.54 12.73
N ALA A 299 21.52 -26.42 13.45
CA ALA A 299 20.42 -25.87 14.23
C ALA A 299 20.28 -24.36 14.08
N VAL A 300 19.05 -23.85 13.96
CA VAL A 300 18.75 -22.41 13.82
C VAL A 300 17.54 -22.00 14.67
N GLY A 301 17.47 -20.71 15.01
CA GLY A 301 16.36 -20.15 15.80
C GLY A 301 16.47 -20.45 17.30
N ASP A 302 15.33 -20.49 17.99
CA ASP A 302 15.29 -20.58 19.46
C ASP A 302 15.85 -21.91 20.03
N CYS A 303 15.95 -22.97 19.22
CA CYS A 303 16.53 -24.24 19.65
C CYS A 303 18.07 -24.25 19.58
N ALA A 304 18.68 -23.24 18.96
CA ALA A 304 20.13 -23.14 18.82
C ALA A 304 20.77 -22.34 19.96
N SER A 305 21.92 -22.81 20.43
CA SER A 305 22.73 -22.20 21.49
C SER A 305 24.11 -21.83 20.94
N TRP A 306 24.36 -20.54 20.78
CA TRP A 306 25.64 -20.00 20.27
C TRP A 306 26.37 -19.30 21.42
N GLU A 307 27.63 -19.67 21.68
CA GLU A 307 28.42 -19.19 22.84
C GLU A 307 27.67 -19.31 24.19
N ASN A 308 26.96 -20.42 24.41
CA ASN A 308 26.12 -20.69 25.60
C ASN A 308 24.98 -19.65 25.79
N GLN A 309 24.51 -19.03 24.70
CA GLN A 309 23.39 -18.09 24.69
C GLN A 309 22.27 -18.56 23.76
N ILE A 310 21.04 -18.42 24.27
CA ILE A 310 19.81 -18.51 23.49
C ILE A 310 19.20 -17.11 23.46
N PHE A 311 18.89 -16.62 22.27
CA PHE A 311 18.47 -15.22 22.10
C PHE A 311 16.97 -15.00 22.37
N GLY A 312 16.10 -15.93 21.98
CA GLY A 312 14.66 -15.83 22.22
C GLY A 312 13.98 -14.63 21.54
N ILE A 313 14.53 -14.18 20.41
CA ILE A 313 14.03 -13.07 19.58
C ILE A 313 14.09 -13.52 18.12
N VAL A 314 13.11 -13.12 17.32
CA VAL A 314 12.97 -13.53 15.92
C VAL A 314 14.12 -13.06 15.02
N ALA A 315 14.65 -11.86 15.22
CA ALA A 315 15.70 -11.30 14.36
C ALA A 315 16.99 -12.16 14.29
N PRO A 316 17.59 -12.59 15.43
CA PRO A 316 18.68 -13.57 15.41
C PRO A 316 18.34 -14.88 14.68
N GLY A 317 17.12 -15.41 14.86
CA GLY A 317 16.71 -16.65 14.17
C GLY A 317 16.62 -16.48 12.64
N ILE A 318 16.14 -15.33 12.18
CA ILE A 318 16.10 -14.95 10.76
C ILE A 318 17.52 -14.82 10.19
N GLU A 319 18.46 -14.26 10.95
CA GLU A 319 19.88 -14.13 10.58
C GLU A 319 20.55 -15.51 10.48
N MET A 320 20.36 -16.38 11.48
CA MET A 320 20.84 -17.77 11.44
C MET A 320 20.31 -18.50 10.20
N ALA A 321 19.01 -18.41 9.94
CA ALA A 321 18.41 -19.04 8.77
C ALA A 321 18.96 -18.46 7.44
N ASP A 322 19.35 -17.18 7.39
CA ASP A 322 19.96 -16.57 6.20
C ASP A 322 21.39 -17.06 5.96
N VAL A 323 22.21 -17.09 7.02
CA VAL A 323 23.59 -17.59 6.98
C VAL A 323 23.60 -19.05 6.53
N LEU A 324 22.76 -19.89 7.15
CA LEU A 324 22.69 -21.31 6.79
C LEU A 324 22.18 -21.51 5.36
N ALA A 325 21.08 -20.85 4.98
CA ALA A 325 20.53 -20.98 3.63
C ALA A 325 21.55 -20.57 2.55
N PHE A 326 22.30 -19.48 2.77
CA PHE A 326 23.36 -19.07 1.86
C PHE A 326 24.45 -20.13 1.75
N ASN A 327 24.96 -20.64 2.88
CA ASN A 327 26.04 -21.63 2.90
C ASN A 327 25.64 -22.95 2.21
N LEU A 328 24.40 -23.40 2.41
CA LEU A 328 23.90 -24.65 1.82
C LEU A 328 23.65 -24.53 0.30
N THR A 329 23.25 -23.36 -0.19
CA THR A 329 22.88 -23.15 -1.61
C THR A 329 24.01 -22.60 -2.47
N ASN A 330 25.05 -22.01 -1.86
CA ASN A 330 26.17 -21.39 -2.55
C ASN A 330 27.52 -22.02 -2.15
N PRO A 331 27.74 -23.34 -2.32
CA PRO A 331 28.96 -24.02 -1.87
C PRO A 331 30.24 -23.52 -2.57
N ASN A 332 30.10 -22.86 -3.72
CA ASN A 332 31.22 -22.29 -4.48
C ASN A 332 31.62 -20.88 -4.04
N LYS A 333 30.90 -20.27 -3.09
CA LYS A 333 31.23 -18.94 -2.52
C LYS A 333 31.84 -19.11 -1.13
N PRO A 334 32.64 -18.13 -0.65
CA PRO A 334 33.12 -18.14 0.73
C PRO A 334 31.95 -18.26 1.72
N PRO A 335 32.00 -19.18 2.70
CA PRO A 335 30.93 -19.36 3.67
C PRO A 335 30.75 -18.11 4.51
N ARG A 336 29.50 -17.79 4.83
CA ARG A 336 29.14 -16.76 5.81
C ARG A 336 29.25 -17.36 7.21
N SER A 337 29.74 -16.56 8.15
CA SER A 337 29.78 -16.91 9.57
C SER A 337 28.70 -16.13 10.33
N PHE A 338 28.00 -16.80 11.22
CA PHE A 338 27.09 -16.18 12.19
C PHE A 338 27.92 -15.45 13.25
N ASN A 339 27.60 -14.18 13.44
CA ASN A 339 28.27 -13.32 14.42
C ASN A 339 27.30 -12.99 15.55
N ARG A 340 27.81 -12.30 16.58
CA ARG A 340 26.98 -11.84 17.69
C ARG A 340 25.81 -10.99 17.16
N PRO A 341 24.54 -11.40 17.37
CA PRO A 341 23.41 -10.77 16.72
C PRO A 341 23.01 -9.47 17.40
N ASP A 342 22.32 -8.61 16.66
CA ASP A 342 21.72 -7.39 17.19
C ASP A 342 20.50 -7.72 18.07
N LEU A 343 20.59 -7.36 19.35
CA LEU A 343 19.51 -7.55 20.34
C LEU A 343 18.61 -6.32 20.49
N SER A 344 18.77 -5.33 19.62
CA SER A 344 17.92 -4.15 19.58
C SER A 344 16.46 -4.53 19.31
N THR A 345 15.53 -3.87 19.99
CA THR A 345 14.10 -4.12 19.89
C THR A 345 13.35 -2.80 19.79
N LYS A 346 12.37 -2.72 18.89
CA LYS A 346 11.39 -1.64 18.82
C LYS A 346 10.00 -2.27 18.84
N LEU A 347 9.18 -1.82 19.76
CA LEU A 347 7.94 -2.46 20.16
C LEU A 347 6.85 -1.41 20.29
N LYS A 348 5.62 -1.80 19.95
CA LYS A 348 4.43 -1.01 20.20
C LYS A 348 3.55 -1.77 21.18
N LEU A 349 3.73 -1.50 22.46
CA LEU A 349 3.09 -2.23 23.55
C LEU A 349 1.84 -1.49 24.00
N LEU A 350 0.65 -2.04 23.71
CA LEU A 350 -0.64 -1.43 24.05
C LEU A 350 -0.82 -0.01 23.49
N GLY A 351 -0.16 0.33 22.38
CA GLY A 351 -0.12 1.68 21.83
C GLY A 351 0.96 2.59 22.42
N ILE A 352 1.84 2.06 23.27
CA ILE A 352 3.02 2.75 23.81
C ILE A 352 4.24 2.34 22.97
N ASP A 353 4.89 3.32 22.34
CA ASP A 353 6.14 3.07 21.61
C ASP A 353 7.31 2.91 22.60
N VAL A 354 8.02 1.79 22.50
CA VAL A 354 9.17 1.42 23.34
C VAL A 354 10.28 0.91 22.45
N ALA A 355 11.51 1.37 22.64
CA ALA A 355 12.66 0.83 21.94
C ALA A 355 13.91 0.78 22.82
N SER A 356 14.71 -0.25 22.63
CA SER A 356 16.07 -0.38 23.16
C SER A 356 17.00 -0.77 22.03
N PHE A 357 18.15 -0.13 21.91
CA PHE A 357 19.08 -0.36 20.80
C PHE A 357 20.54 -0.39 21.26
N GLY A 358 21.39 -1.07 20.51
CA GLY A 358 22.81 -1.22 20.82
C GLY A 358 23.07 -1.87 22.18
N ASP A 359 24.10 -1.43 22.88
CA ASP A 359 24.41 -1.88 24.25
C ASP A 359 23.69 -1.02 25.30
N PHE A 360 22.37 -1.13 25.35
CA PHE A 360 21.46 -0.30 26.17
C PHE A 360 21.62 -0.45 27.71
N PHE A 361 22.51 -1.31 28.18
CA PHE A 361 22.91 -1.43 29.59
C PHE A 361 24.43 -1.28 29.81
N ALA A 362 25.15 -0.66 28.87
CA ALA A 362 26.61 -0.47 29.00
C ALA A 362 27.02 0.31 30.28
N ASP A 363 26.14 1.14 30.82
CA ASP A 363 26.34 1.87 32.08
C ASP A 363 26.11 1.02 33.34
N ARG A 364 25.41 -0.12 33.22
CA ARG A 364 25.16 -1.07 34.29
C ARG A 364 26.11 -2.27 34.24
N ASP A 365 26.26 -2.86 33.07
CA ASP A 365 26.95 -4.14 32.85
C ASP A 365 28.38 -3.96 32.30
N GLY A 366 28.77 -2.72 31.98
CA GLY A 366 29.98 -2.40 31.22
C GLY A 366 29.76 -2.56 29.70
N PRO A 367 30.49 -1.79 28.86
CA PRO A 367 30.34 -1.86 27.41
C PRO A 367 30.86 -3.19 26.86
N LYS A 368 30.02 -3.90 26.11
CA LYS A 368 30.37 -5.14 25.40
C LYS A 368 31.34 -4.92 24.24
N PHE A 369 31.35 -3.69 23.70
CA PHE A 369 32.27 -3.27 22.65
C PHE A 369 32.64 -1.79 22.83
N LEU A 370 33.85 -1.43 22.39
CA LEU A 370 34.28 -0.03 22.26
C LEU A 370 34.91 0.15 20.87
N PRO A 371 34.52 1.18 20.10
CA PRO A 371 35.10 1.45 18.79
C PRO A 371 36.63 1.52 18.85
N GLY A 372 37.32 0.82 17.94
CA GLY A 372 38.79 0.79 17.87
C GLY A 372 39.51 -0.12 18.87
N ARG A 373 38.79 -0.88 19.72
CA ARG A 373 39.37 -1.94 20.57
C ARG A 373 38.81 -3.31 20.19
N ARG A 374 39.64 -4.36 20.20
CA ARG A 374 39.15 -5.74 20.05
C ARG A 374 38.17 -6.06 21.19
N PRO A 375 37.06 -6.78 20.93
CA PRO A 375 36.16 -7.21 21.98
C PRO A 375 36.94 -7.96 23.06
N SER A 376 36.78 -7.58 24.32
CA SER A 376 37.41 -8.29 25.44
C SER A 376 36.62 -9.58 25.67
N ILE A 377 37.14 -10.70 25.18
CA ILE A 377 36.62 -12.04 25.47
C ILE A 377 37.07 -12.40 26.89
N VAL A 378 36.37 -11.93 27.92
CA VAL A 378 36.39 -12.59 29.23
C VAL A 378 35.02 -12.48 29.89
N PRO A 379 34.13 -13.48 29.75
CA PRO A 379 33.06 -13.70 30.71
C PRO A 379 33.64 -14.42 31.93
N GLY A 380 33.51 -13.85 33.14
CA GLY A 380 33.69 -14.64 34.37
C GLY A 380 34.72 -14.18 35.41
N LEU A 381 34.94 -12.88 35.61
CA LEU A 381 35.55 -12.40 36.86
C LEU A 381 34.57 -11.51 37.61
N GLY A 382 33.74 -12.14 38.44
CA GLY A 382 33.12 -11.50 39.60
C GLY A 382 34.20 -11.11 40.60
N GLY A 383 34.92 -10.03 40.31
CA GLY A 383 35.89 -9.42 41.21
C GLY A 383 35.25 -8.30 41.99
N ASN A 384 35.18 -8.42 43.32
CA ASN A 384 34.95 -7.32 44.25
C ASN A 384 36.11 -6.31 44.16
N HIS A 385 36.11 -5.46 43.12
CA HIS A 385 36.92 -4.24 43.07
C HIS A 385 36.02 -3.01 43.25
N PRO A 386 36.44 -2.00 44.04
CA PRO A 386 35.66 -0.79 44.24
C PRO A 386 35.57 0.02 42.94
N ARG A 387 34.34 0.20 42.45
CA ARG A 387 33.81 1.20 41.52
C ARG A 387 34.83 2.18 40.90
N ASP A 388 35.48 1.78 39.82
CA ASP A 388 35.78 2.73 38.76
C ASP A 388 34.47 2.94 37.96
N GLU A 389 34.10 4.19 37.68
CA GLU A 389 32.95 4.48 36.80
C GLU A 389 33.15 3.73 35.47
N PRO A 390 32.13 3.02 34.95
CA PRO A 390 32.24 2.40 33.63
C PRO A 390 32.59 3.49 32.61
N PRO A 391 33.41 3.21 31.58
CA PRO A 391 33.97 4.21 30.66
C PRO A 391 32.94 4.71 29.64
N VAL A 392 31.71 4.92 30.08
CA VAL A 392 30.53 5.31 29.32
C VAL A 392 29.84 6.46 30.03
N LYS A 393 29.22 7.36 29.27
CA LYS A 393 28.42 8.46 29.83
C LYS A 393 26.99 8.35 29.33
N ALA A 394 26.04 8.38 30.27
CA ALA A 394 24.62 8.35 29.98
C ALA A 394 24.07 9.78 29.88
N LEU A 395 23.28 10.04 28.85
CA LEU A 395 22.50 11.27 28.71
C LEU A 395 21.02 10.92 28.73
N ILE A 396 20.25 11.60 29.58
CA ILE A 396 18.83 11.29 29.83
C ILE A 396 17.99 12.53 29.53
N TYR A 397 16.93 12.34 28.76
CA TYR A 397 15.86 13.31 28.50
C TYR A 397 14.52 12.73 28.98
N LYS A 398 13.79 13.49 29.79
CA LYS A 398 12.52 13.07 30.40
C LYS A 398 11.50 14.21 30.27
N ASP A 399 10.43 13.97 29.52
CA ASP A 399 9.27 14.85 29.44
C ASP A 399 8.04 14.13 30.04
N PRO A 400 7.65 14.46 31.29
CA PRO A 400 6.53 13.82 31.94
C PRO A 400 5.16 14.19 31.33
N PHE A 401 5.05 15.31 30.61
CA PHE A 401 3.79 15.81 30.04
C PHE A 401 3.44 15.08 28.73
N SER A 402 4.41 14.92 27.84
CA SER A 402 4.24 14.10 26.63
C SER A 402 4.46 12.60 26.89
N GLY A 403 4.95 12.24 28.08
CA GLY A 403 5.27 10.87 28.46
C GLY A 403 6.41 10.30 27.61
N VAL A 404 7.45 11.10 27.38
CA VAL A 404 8.65 10.75 26.63
C VAL A 404 9.83 10.53 27.57
N TYR A 405 10.58 9.45 27.34
CA TYR A 405 11.85 9.17 28.00
C TYR A 405 12.87 8.72 26.97
N LYS A 406 14.07 9.31 26.97
CA LYS A 406 15.19 8.91 26.13
C LYS A 406 16.43 8.79 27.03
N LYS A 407 17.17 7.69 26.92
CA LYS A 407 18.47 7.52 27.56
C LYS A 407 19.46 6.98 26.53
N TYR A 408 20.47 7.76 26.20
CA TYR A 408 21.51 7.38 25.24
C TYR A 408 22.85 7.23 25.96
N LEU A 409 23.59 6.19 25.59
CA LEU A 409 24.86 5.81 26.17
C LEU A 409 25.97 6.08 25.17
N PHE A 410 26.97 6.84 25.59
CA PHE A 410 28.09 7.26 24.76
C PHE A 410 29.41 6.76 25.33
N THR A 411 30.45 6.73 24.50
CA THR A 411 31.84 6.61 24.97
C THR A 411 32.20 7.75 25.92
N GLY A 412 33.22 7.57 26.77
CA GLY A 412 33.65 8.58 27.74
C GLY A 412 34.01 9.95 27.14
N ASP A 413 34.41 9.99 25.86
CA ASP A 413 34.71 11.21 25.09
C ASP A 413 33.49 11.79 24.34
N GLY A 414 32.33 11.12 24.39
CA GLY A 414 31.09 11.55 23.74
C GLY A 414 31.10 11.41 22.21
N LYS A 415 32.10 10.75 21.61
CA LYS A 415 32.22 10.66 20.14
C LYS A 415 31.39 9.56 19.48
N PHE A 416 31.06 8.50 20.22
CA PHE A 416 30.31 7.38 19.67
C PHE A 416 29.10 7.06 20.53
N LEU A 417 27.99 6.74 19.87
CA LEU A 417 26.81 6.18 20.49
C LEU A 417 27.01 4.66 20.63
N LEU A 418 26.84 4.15 21.86
CA LEU A 418 26.98 2.72 22.18
C LEU A 418 25.63 2.01 22.22
N GLY A 419 24.57 2.73 22.59
CA GLY A 419 23.23 2.20 22.71
C GLY A 419 22.29 3.16 23.42
N GLY A 420 21.07 2.71 23.70
CA GLY A 420 20.12 3.51 24.44
C GLY A 420 18.72 2.92 24.47
N MET A 421 17.81 3.63 25.13
CA MET A 421 16.41 3.28 25.26
C MET A 421 15.50 4.52 25.08
N MET A 422 14.31 4.30 24.51
CA MET A 422 13.36 5.33 24.10
C MET A 422 11.93 4.89 24.43
N ILE A 423 11.15 5.74 25.09
CA ILE A 423 9.73 5.55 25.40
C ILE A 423 8.94 6.75 24.86
N GLY A 424 7.81 6.49 24.21
CA GLY A 424 6.89 7.49 23.68
C GLY A 424 7.31 8.07 22.33
N ASP A 425 8.55 8.55 22.21
CA ASP A 425 9.12 9.03 20.94
C ASP A 425 10.27 8.11 20.49
N THR A 426 9.98 7.23 19.54
CA THR A 426 10.91 6.23 18.99
C THR A 426 11.21 6.47 17.50
N LYS A 427 10.94 7.68 16.99
CA LYS A 427 11.08 8.00 15.55
C LYS A 427 12.52 7.82 15.06
N ASP A 428 13.49 8.24 15.87
CA ASP A 428 14.91 8.18 15.52
C ASP A 428 15.55 6.80 15.73
N TYR A 429 14.79 5.78 16.19
CA TYR A 429 15.33 4.45 16.52
C TYR A 429 16.18 3.84 15.39
N LEU A 430 15.68 3.86 14.14
CA LEU A 430 16.38 3.24 13.01
C LEU A 430 17.72 3.94 12.75
N LYS A 431 17.71 5.28 12.76
CA LYS A 431 18.90 6.11 12.60
C LYS A 431 19.92 5.81 13.69
N LEU A 432 19.51 5.84 14.95
CA LEU A 432 20.39 5.63 16.09
C LEU A 432 20.95 4.21 16.13
N ASN A 433 20.14 3.19 15.82
CA ASN A 433 20.62 1.80 15.76
C ASN A 433 21.67 1.63 14.66
N GLN A 434 21.46 2.24 13.47
CA GLN A 434 22.45 2.21 12.40
C GLN A 434 23.76 2.93 12.78
N MET A 435 23.67 4.07 13.47
CA MET A 435 24.86 4.78 13.96
C MET A 435 25.68 3.90 14.92
N VAL A 436 25.02 3.14 15.80
CA VAL A 436 25.69 2.17 16.68
C VAL A 436 26.35 1.05 15.87
N LYS A 437 25.62 0.42 14.94
CA LYS A 437 26.12 -0.70 14.11
C LYS A 437 27.33 -0.31 13.28
N LEU A 438 27.28 0.86 12.66
CA LEU A 438 28.36 1.38 11.83
C LEU A 438 29.50 2.02 12.64
N GLN A 439 29.35 2.11 13.96
CA GLN A 439 30.26 2.85 14.84
C GLN A 439 30.52 4.26 14.30
N LYS A 440 29.46 4.96 13.86
CA LYS A 440 29.57 6.28 13.25
C LYS A 440 30.04 7.31 14.30
N VAL A 441 31.06 8.08 13.96
CA VAL A 441 31.51 9.24 14.77
C VAL A 441 30.41 10.29 14.77
N LEU A 442 30.11 10.86 15.93
CA LEU A 442 29.11 11.92 16.07
C LEU A 442 29.63 13.26 15.52
N ASP A 443 28.91 13.81 14.55
CA ASP A 443 29.16 15.13 13.97
C ASP A 443 28.61 16.27 14.83
N ILE A 444 27.74 15.94 15.80
CA ILE A 444 27.09 16.87 16.72
C ILE A 444 27.30 16.43 18.18
N PRO A 445 27.27 17.37 19.16
CA PRO A 445 27.35 17.01 20.56
C PRO A 445 26.21 16.08 21.00
N PRO A 446 26.44 15.16 21.96
CA PRO A 446 25.40 14.28 22.52
C PRO A 446 24.12 14.99 22.98
N SER A 447 24.25 16.21 23.52
CA SER A 447 23.12 17.06 23.94
C SER A 447 22.20 17.47 22.80
N GLN A 448 22.76 17.72 21.62
CA GLN A 448 21.98 18.05 20.43
C GLN A 448 21.35 16.81 19.80
N LEU A 449 22.06 15.67 19.85
CA LEU A 449 21.56 14.40 19.35
C LEU A 449 20.31 13.93 20.11
N ILE A 450 20.29 14.00 21.45
CA ILE A 450 19.17 13.49 22.25
C ILE A 450 17.90 14.33 22.13
N LEU A 451 18.03 15.65 21.93
CA LEU A 451 16.89 16.57 21.80
C LEU A 451 16.27 16.54 20.40
N GLY A 452 17.02 16.08 19.39
CA GLY A 452 16.65 16.14 17.98
C GLY A 452 16.76 17.57 17.46
N ALA A 453 17.76 17.85 16.62
CA ALA A 453 17.91 19.18 16.02
C ALA A 453 16.71 19.48 15.10
N GLN A 454 15.93 20.53 15.41
CA GLN A 454 14.91 21.10 14.51
C GLN A 454 15.56 21.98 13.41
N ASN A 455 16.59 21.48 12.74
CA ASN A 455 17.08 22.16 11.54
C ASN A 455 16.42 21.50 10.32
N GLY A 456 15.71 22.30 9.52
CA GLY A 456 14.93 21.90 8.35
C GLY A 456 15.75 21.39 7.15
N GLY A 457 16.77 20.58 7.41
CA GLY A 457 17.30 19.62 6.44
C GLY A 457 16.74 18.26 6.79
N GLU A 458 15.81 17.76 5.98
CA GLU A 458 15.36 16.36 6.10
C GLU A 458 16.54 15.44 5.77
N GLU A 459 17.21 14.88 6.78
CA GLU A 459 17.99 13.66 6.59
C GLU A 459 16.97 12.52 6.38
N ASN A 460 16.80 12.13 5.12
CA ASN A 460 15.75 11.23 4.64
C ASN A 460 16.19 9.76 4.72
N ALA A 461 15.23 8.84 4.52
CA ALA A 461 15.49 7.40 4.42
C ALA A 461 16.54 7.00 3.36
N ASP A 462 16.91 7.94 2.49
CA ASP A 462 17.96 7.83 1.48
C ASP A 462 19.34 7.55 2.10
N ASP A 463 19.61 8.02 3.32
CA ASP A 463 20.90 7.79 4.01
C ASP A 463 21.08 6.35 4.54
N LEU A 464 20.02 5.54 4.55
CA LEU A 464 20.08 4.14 4.96
C LEU A 464 20.65 3.28 3.81
N ASN A 465 21.44 2.25 4.10
CA ASN A 465 21.87 1.32 3.04
C ASN A 465 20.73 0.39 2.61
N ASP A 466 20.79 -0.19 1.40
CA ASP A 466 19.72 -1.07 0.90
C ASP A 466 19.53 -2.33 1.74
N SER A 467 20.59 -2.90 2.31
CA SER A 467 20.48 -4.04 3.24
C SER A 467 19.89 -3.68 4.62
N THR A 468 19.55 -2.41 4.87
CA THR A 468 19.03 -1.97 6.16
C THR A 468 17.65 -2.57 6.40
N GLN A 469 17.52 -3.39 7.45
CA GLN A 469 16.24 -3.97 7.82
C GLN A 469 15.26 -2.88 8.28
N ILE A 470 14.15 -2.71 7.56
CA ILE A 470 13.07 -1.77 7.85
C ILE A 470 11.98 -2.44 8.69
N CYS A 471 11.65 -3.70 8.40
CA CYS A 471 10.72 -4.50 9.18
C CYS A 471 11.34 -5.85 9.53
N SER A 472 11.66 -6.08 10.82
CA SER A 472 12.25 -7.35 11.28
C SER A 472 11.26 -8.51 11.27
N CYS A 473 9.96 -8.27 11.50
CA CYS A 473 8.94 -9.32 11.54
C CYS A 473 8.72 -9.99 10.17
N HIS A 474 8.67 -9.19 9.11
CA HIS A 474 8.51 -9.65 7.72
C HIS A 474 9.83 -9.72 6.95
N ASN A 475 10.96 -9.43 7.60
CA ASN A 475 12.29 -9.38 7.00
C ASN A 475 12.38 -8.49 5.74
N VAL A 476 11.80 -7.28 5.81
CA VAL A 476 11.82 -6.31 4.70
C VAL A 476 12.98 -5.35 4.90
N THR A 477 13.83 -5.21 3.88
CA THR A 477 14.96 -4.27 3.82
C THR A 477 14.57 -2.97 3.10
N LYS A 478 15.43 -1.95 3.19
CA LYS A 478 15.26 -0.71 2.43
C LYS A 478 15.29 -1.01 0.92
N GLY A 479 16.20 -1.87 0.47
CA GLY A 479 16.33 -2.29 -0.92
C GLY A 479 15.04 -2.90 -1.45
N ASP A 480 14.40 -3.78 -0.67
CA ASP A 480 13.10 -4.36 -1.05
C ASP A 480 12.02 -3.29 -1.25
N VAL A 481 12.03 -2.24 -0.41
CA VAL A 481 11.10 -1.10 -0.54
C VAL A 481 11.46 -0.24 -1.75
N VAL A 482 12.74 0.05 -1.98
CA VAL A 482 13.22 0.86 -3.10
C VAL A 482 12.89 0.16 -4.43
N GLU A 483 13.16 -1.14 -4.55
CA GLU A 483 12.81 -1.92 -5.75
C GLU A 483 11.29 -1.88 -6.02
N CYS A 484 10.47 -1.92 -4.98
CA CYS A 484 9.03 -1.75 -5.11
C CYS A 484 8.60 -0.33 -5.53
N VAL A 485 9.42 0.68 -5.25
CA VAL A 485 9.15 2.10 -5.54
C VAL A 485 9.70 2.54 -6.90
N GLU A 486 10.84 1.99 -7.33
CA GLU A 486 11.48 2.34 -8.62
C GLU A 486 10.72 1.76 -9.82
N ASN A 487 9.93 0.69 -9.64
CA ASN A 487 9.13 0.09 -10.70
C ASN A 487 7.78 0.82 -10.88
N VAL A 488 7.26 0.82 -12.11
CA VAL A 488 5.88 1.30 -12.36
C VAL A 488 4.87 0.41 -11.62
N CYS A 489 5.03 -0.91 -11.72
CA CYS A 489 4.28 -1.95 -11.01
C CYS A 489 4.91 -3.33 -11.28
N SER A 490 4.32 -4.42 -10.78
CA SER A 490 4.81 -5.80 -11.02
C SER A 490 4.90 -6.20 -12.50
N HIS A 491 4.08 -5.62 -13.38
CA HIS A 491 4.14 -5.86 -14.83
C HIS A 491 5.31 -5.20 -15.55
N ILE A 492 5.81 -4.07 -15.05
CA ILE A 492 6.83 -3.24 -15.70
C ILE A 492 7.96 -3.00 -14.70
N PRO A 493 9.07 -3.76 -14.80
CA PRO A 493 10.20 -3.71 -13.86
C PRO A 493 11.16 -2.54 -14.19
N TYR A 494 10.59 -1.36 -14.46
CA TYR A 494 11.32 -0.14 -14.79
C TYR A 494 10.61 1.06 -14.20
N SER A 495 11.36 2.14 -13.98
CA SER A 495 10.79 3.44 -13.64
C SER A 495 9.95 4.00 -14.78
N ARG A 496 9.05 4.94 -14.48
CA ARG A 496 8.28 5.64 -15.53
C ARG A 496 9.22 6.37 -16.50
N ALA A 497 10.31 6.96 -15.99
CA ALA A 497 11.28 7.70 -16.80
C ALA A 497 12.01 6.77 -17.78
N ASP A 498 12.42 5.59 -17.32
CA ASP A 498 13.05 4.57 -18.19
C ASP A 498 12.05 4.03 -19.20
N LEU A 499 10.82 3.72 -18.76
CA LEU A 499 9.73 3.31 -19.64
C LEU A 499 9.48 4.35 -20.74
N TYR A 500 9.42 5.64 -20.39
CA TYR A 500 9.32 6.72 -21.35
C TYR A 500 10.48 6.68 -22.35
N GLY A 501 11.72 6.52 -21.87
CA GLY A 501 12.92 6.40 -22.69
C GLY A 501 12.85 5.24 -23.68
N PHE A 502 12.44 4.04 -23.24
CA PHE A 502 12.26 2.89 -24.11
C PHE A 502 11.22 3.13 -25.21
N VAL A 503 10.07 3.69 -24.84
CA VAL A 503 8.97 3.98 -25.79
C VAL A 503 9.43 5.00 -26.84
N ALA A 504 10.10 6.08 -26.41
CA ALA A 504 10.59 7.13 -27.28
C ALA A 504 11.70 6.63 -28.22
N ILE A 505 12.69 5.90 -27.71
CA ILE A 505 13.84 5.43 -28.50
C ILE A 505 13.43 4.34 -29.49
N LYS A 506 12.63 3.37 -29.05
CA LYS A 506 12.20 2.24 -29.89
C LYS A 506 10.93 2.54 -30.71
N GLN A 507 10.35 3.74 -30.55
CA GLN A 507 9.13 4.18 -31.25
C GLN A 507 7.96 3.20 -31.07
N LEU A 508 7.73 2.74 -29.83
CA LEU A 508 6.66 1.78 -29.51
C LEU A 508 5.31 2.51 -29.44
N LYS A 509 4.38 2.20 -30.34
CA LYS A 509 3.13 2.97 -30.50
C LYS A 509 1.89 2.32 -29.89
N SER A 510 2.01 1.12 -29.33
CA SER A 510 0.88 0.40 -28.74
C SER A 510 1.23 -0.21 -27.39
N PHE A 511 0.22 -0.41 -26.53
CA PHE A 511 0.38 -1.11 -25.25
C PHE A 511 0.99 -2.51 -25.44
N VAL A 512 0.57 -3.22 -26.48
CA VAL A 512 1.03 -4.58 -26.79
C VAL A 512 2.52 -4.59 -27.13
N ASP A 513 2.98 -3.66 -27.96
CA ASP A 513 4.40 -3.58 -28.32
C ASP A 513 5.26 -3.22 -27.11
N ILE A 514 4.74 -2.39 -26.21
CA ILE A 514 5.39 -2.05 -24.95
C ILE A 514 5.50 -3.27 -24.04
N MET A 515 4.40 -3.99 -23.80
CA MET A 515 4.40 -5.20 -22.97
C MET A 515 5.35 -6.27 -23.53
N LYS A 516 5.36 -6.48 -24.86
CA LYS A 516 6.29 -7.42 -25.52
C LYS A 516 7.76 -7.03 -25.38
N THR A 517 8.06 -5.74 -25.28
CA THR A 517 9.44 -5.24 -25.29
C THR A 517 10.02 -5.10 -23.88
N VAL A 518 9.22 -4.61 -22.93
CA VAL A 518 9.71 -4.24 -21.58
C VAL A 518 8.84 -4.80 -20.45
N GLY A 519 7.70 -5.42 -20.76
CA GLY A 519 6.88 -6.09 -19.77
C GLY A 519 7.53 -7.38 -19.28
N LYS A 520 7.36 -7.68 -18.00
CA LYS A 520 7.80 -8.96 -17.41
C LYS A 520 7.11 -10.15 -18.11
N ASN A 521 5.84 -9.99 -18.45
CA ASN A 521 5.05 -10.93 -19.23
C ASN A 521 4.54 -10.24 -20.53
N PRO A 522 5.00 -10.67 -21.72
CA PRO A 522 4.60 -10.11 -23.01
C PRO A 522 3.10 -10.12 -23.30
N GLU A 523 2.37 -11.07 -22.71
CA GLU A 523 0.94 -11.29 -22.94
C GLU A 523 0.08 -10.74 -21.79
N SER A 524 0.67 -10.01 -20.84
CA SER A 524 -0.07 -9.43 -19.73
C SER A 524 -1.01 -8.31 -20.19
N LEU A 525 -2.17 -8.24 -19.53
CA LEU A 525 -3.14 -7.17 -19.68
C LEU A 525 -2.73 -5.91 -18.91
N GLY A 526 -1.74 -6.00 -18.02
CA GLY A 526 -1.33 -4.92 -17.13
C GLY A 526 -2.29 -4.74 -15.95
N CYS A 527 -2.23 -3.57 -15.29
CA CYS A 527 -3.11 -3.22 -14.17
C CYS A 527 -3.52 -1.74 -14.21
N GLU A 528 -4.28 -1.32 -13.20
CA GLU A 528 -4.70 0.06 -12.97
C GLU A 528 -3.53 1.06 -12.75
N LEU A 529 -2.29 0.58 -12.59
CA LEU A 529 -1.10 1.42 -12.46
C LEU A 529 -0.38 1.62 -13.80
N CYS A 530 -0.01 0.55 -14.51
CA CYS A 530 0.74 0.67 -15.76
C CYS A 530 -0.11 1.12 -16.93
N LYS A 531 -1.41 0.76 -17.01
CA LYS A 531 -2.27 1.17 -18.13
C LYS A 531 -2.37 2.68 -18.27
N PRO A 532 -2.75 3.46 -17.23
CA PRO A 532 -2.81 4.91 -17.35
C PRO A 532 -1.43 5.54 -17.52
N ALA A 533 -0.37 4.94 -16.96
CA ALA A 533 1.00 5.42 -17.12
C ALA A 533 1.47 5.30 -18.58
N ILE A 534 1.26 4.13 -19.21
CA ILE A 534 1.56 3.88 -20.61
C ILE A 534 0.69 4.77 -21.51
N ALA A 535 -0.60 4.90 -21.20
CA ALA A 535 -1.50 5.80 -21.93
C ALA A 535 -1.01 7.25 -21.90
N SER A 536 -0.55 7.73 -20.75
CA SER A 536 0.06 9.06 -20.61
C SER A 536 1.31 9.19 -21.46
N ILE A 537 2.22 8.21 -21.44
CA ILE A 537 3.47 8.25 -22.23
C ILE A 537 3.17 8.29 -23.73
N LEU A 538 2.29 7.40 -24.21
CA LEU A 538 1.86 7.36 -25.60
C LEU A 538 1.20 8.67 -26.03
N SER A 539 0.36 9.27 -25.18
CA SER A 539 -0.24 10.58 -25.45
C SER A 539 0.81 11.69 -25.56
N SER A 540 1.80 11.68 -24.67
CA SER A 540 2.86 12.69 -24.63
C SER A 540 3.94 12.51 -25.71
N LEU A 541 3.92 11.42 -26.48
CA LEU A 541 4.85 11.16 -27.58
C LEU A 541 4.17 11.20 -28.95
N PHE A 542 2.93 10.69 -29.05
CA PHE A 542 2.28 10.45 -30.35
C PHE A 542 0.88 11.07 -30.45
N ASN A 543 0.33 11.59 -29.34
CA ASN A 543 -0.99 12.24 -29.25
C ASN A 543 -2.13 11.51 -30.03
N PRO A 544 -2.31 10.18 -29.88
CA PRO A 544 -3.45 9.50 -30.50
C PRO A 544 -4.78 9.96 -29.89
N HIS A 545 -5.88 9.78 -30.62
CA HIS A 545 -7.18 10.11 -30.07
C HIS A 545 -7.54 9.15 -28.93
N ILE A 546 -7.94 9.68 -27.78
CA ILE A 546 -8.18 8.90 -26.54
C ILE A 546 -9.25 7.80 -26.71
N MET A 547 -10.22 8.03 -27.60
CA MET A 547 -11.24 7.04 -27.97
C MET A 547 -10.83 6.05 -29.07
N ASP A 548 -9.58 6.09 -29.55
CA ASP A 548 -9.11 5.09 -30.50
C ASP A 548 -9.06 3.70 -29.86
N LYS A 549 -9.39 2.70 -30.65
CA LYS A 549 -9.47 1.30 -30.22
C LYS A 549 -8.11 0.81 -29.72
N GLY A 550 -8.08 0.06 -28.63
CA GLY A 550 -6.85 -0.39 -27.97
C GLY A 550 -6.16 0.69 -27.12
N PHE A 551 -6.45 1.97 -27.35
CA PHE A 551 -5.98 3.07 -26.51
C PHE A 551 -7.00 3.47 -25.45
N ASN A 552 -8.29 3.48 -25.79
CA ASN A 552 -9.40 3.74 -24.87
C ASN A 552 -9.42 2.77 -23.68
N ASP A 553 -8.99 1.53 -23.90
CA ASP A 553 -8.94 0.45 -22.90
C ASP A 553 -7.87 0.66 -21.82
N LEU A 554 -6.94 1.58 -22.04
CA LEU A 554 -5.91 1.97 -21.09
C LEU A 554 -6.36 3.13 -20.20
N GLN A 555 -7.48 3.77 -20.55
CA GLN A 555 -7.91 5.02 -19.95
C GLN A 555 -8.79 4.81 -18.74
N GLU A 556 -8.61 5.69 -17.78
CA GLU A 556 -9.53 5.86 -16.67
C GLU A 556 -10.85 6.47 -17.14
N ILE A 557 -11.93 6.24 -16.39
CA ILE A 557 -13.31 6.60 -16.79
C ILE A 557 -13.46 8.06 -17.27
N ASN A 558 -12.71 8.98 -16.71
CA ASN A 558 -12.75 10.39 -17.10
C ASN A 558 -12.20 10.62 -18.52
N ASP A 559 -11.02 10.06 -18.80
CA ASP A 559 -10.41 10.17 -20.13
C ASP A 559 -11.14 9.24 -21.12
N LYS A 560 -11.61 8.06 -20.67
CA LYS A 560 -12.38 7.09 -21.46
C LYS A 560 -13.61 7.71 -22.14
N PHE A 561 -14.27 8.65 -21.48
CA PHE A 561 -15.45 9.37 -21.99
C PHE A 561 -15.21 10.88 -22.23
N LEU A 562 -13.96 11.33 -22.21
CA LEU A 562 -13.56 12.73 -22.44
C LEU A 562 -14.26 13.76 -21.52
N ALA A 563 -14.74 13.32 -20.35
CA ALA A 563 -15.54 14.12 -19.43
C ALA A 563 -15.36 13.68 -17.98
N ASN A 564 -15.47 14.61 -17.03
CA ASN A 564 -15.39 14.25 -15.60
C ASN A 564 -16.66 13.56 -15.14
N ILE A 565 -16.54 12.37 -14.59
CA ILE A 565 -17.66 11.69 -13.97
C ILE A 565 -18.02 12.30 -12.61
N GLN A 566 -19.31 12.30 -12.30
CA GLN A 566 -19.90 12.87 -11.10
C GLN A 566 -20.43 11.77 -10.18
N ARG A 567 -20.78 12.14 -8.95
CA ARG A 567 -21.20 11.20 -7.90
C ARG A 567 -22.43 10.35 -8.23
N ASP A 568 -23.22 10.76 -9.21
CA ASP A 568 -24.46 10.12 -9.65
C ASP A 568 -24.34 9.36 -10.97
N GLY A 569 -23.12 9.21 -11.53
CA GLY A 569 -22.93 8.59 -12.84
C GLY A 569 -23.08 9.55 -14.01
N THR A 570 -23.48 10.80 -13.78
CA THR A 570 -23.49 11.84 -14.82
C THR A 570 -22.10 12.41 -15.05
N PHE A 571 -21.96 13.30 -16.03
CA PHE A 571 -20.71 13.89 -16.44
C PHE A 571 -20.77 15.43 -16.40
N SER A 572 -19.59 16.07 -16.28
CA SER A 572 -19.47 17.52 -16.48
C SER A 572 -19.04 17.86 -17.90
N VAL A 573 -19.57 18.95 -18.42
CA VAL A 573 -19.18 19.58 -19.67
C VAL A 573 -18.48 20.89 -19.34
N VAL A 574 -17.23 21.02 -19.77
CA VAL A 574 -16.39 22.19 -19.51
C VAL A 574 -15.80 22.69 -20.82
N PRO A 575 -16.44 23.64 -21.49
CA PRO A 575 -15.90 24.30 -22.68
C PRO A 575 -14.63 25.08 -22.34
N ARG A 576 -13.73 25.20 -23.31
CA ARG A 576 -12.52 26.02 -23.18
C ARG A 576 -12.87 27.51 -23.22
N ILE A 577 -12.27 28.28 -22.31
CA ILE A 577 -12.35 29.75 -22.25
C ILE A 577 -10.92 30.27 -22.00
N PRO A 578 -10.11 30.45 -23.07
CA PRO A 578 -8.71 30.80 -22.94
C PRO A 578 -8.50 32.11 -22.17
N GLY A 579 -7.63 32.08 -21.15
CA GLY A 579 -7.36 33.26 -20.32
C GLY A 579 -8.56 33.80 -19.53
N GLY A 580 -9.70 33.12 -19.54
CA GLY A 580 -10.96 33.61 -18.97
C GLY A 580 -11.72 34.61 -19.83
N GLU A 581 -11.33 34.80 -21.11
CA GLU A 581 -11.96 35.74 -22.03
C GLU A 581 -13.04 35.04 -22.89
N ILE A 582 -14.26 35.60 -22.91
CA ILE A 582 -15.41 35.02 -23.61
C ILE A 582 -16.28 36.11 -24.25
N THR A 583 -16.81 35.84 -25.45
CA THR A 583 -17.77 36.72 -26.13
C THR A 583 -19.19 36.56 -25.61
N ALA A 584 -20.05 37.54 -25.84
CA ALA A 584 -21.47 37.47 -25.46
C ALA A 584 -22.20 36.29 -26.12
N ASP A 585 -21.96 36.03 -27.42
CA ASP A 585 -22.59 34.93 -28.15
C ASP A 585 -22.23 33.56 -27.58
N LYS A 586 -20.95 33.34 -27.27
CA LYS A 586 -20.47 32.09 -26.64
C LYS A 586 -21.05 31.93 -25.23
N LEU A 587 -21.17 33.01 -24.47
CA LEU A 587 -21.81 33.00 -23.16
C LEU A 587 -23.31 32.64 -23.25
N ILE A 588 -24.03 33.18 -24.23
CA ILE A 588 -25.44 32.85 -24.50
C ILE A 588 -25.58 31.39 -24.93
N ALA A 589 -24.67 30.87 -25.76
CA ALA A 589 -24.67 29.48 -26.18
C ALA A 589 -24.53 28.52 -24.97
N ILE A 590 -23.57 28.77 -24.07
CA ILE A 590 -23.42 28.00 -22.82
C ILE A 590 -24.70 28.04 -21.99
N GLY A 591 -25.28 29.24 -21.79
CA GLY A 591 -26.51 29.40 -21.02
C GLY A 591 -27.72 28.67 -21.63
N SER A 592 -27.82 28.69 -22.95
CA SER A 592 -28.91 28.03 -23.70
C SER A 592 -28.80 26.51 -23.61
N VAL A 593 -27.60 25.96 -23.80
CA VAL A 593 -27.30 24.53 -23.64
C VAL A 593 -27.57 24.09 -22.20
N ALA A 594 -27.03 24.80 -21.21
CA ALA A 594 -27.26 24.47 -19.81
C ALA A 594 -28.75 24.42 -19.45
N LYS A 595 -29.53 25.41 -19.91
CA LYS A 595 -30.98 25.46 -19.69
C LYS A 595 -31.71 24.31 -20.38
N LYS A 596 -31.34 23.98 -21.62
CA LYS A 596 -31.97 22.91 -22.41
C LYS A 596 -31.81 21.54 -21.77
N TYR A 597 -30.62 21.25 -21.24
CA TYR A 597 -30.29 19.94 -20.65
C TYR A 597 -30.40 19.93 -19.11
N GLY A 598 -30.87 21.01 -18.49
CA GLY A 598 -31.03 21.09 -17.02
C GLY A 598 -29.71 21.02 -16.24
N LEU A 599 -28.61 21.49 -16.82
CA LEU A 599 -27.27 21.35 -16.24
C LEU A 599 -27.03 22.36 -15.11
N TYR A 600 -26.40 21.91 -14.02
CA TYR A 600 -25.95 22.78 -12.94
C TYR A 600 -24.76 23.62 -13.42
N CYS A 601 -24.80 24.94 -13.27
CA CYS A 601 -23.73 25.84 -13.69
C CYS A 601 -22.91 26.37 -12.51
N LYS A 602 -21.58 26.38 -12.67
CA LYS A 602 -20.66 26.98 -11.70
C LYS A 602 -19.49 27.67 -12.39
N ILE A 603 -19.23 28.93 -12.00
CA ILE A 603 -17.97 29.59 -12.31
C ILE A 603 -16.88 29.03 -11.39
N THR A 604 -15.75 28.62 -11.98
CA THR A 604 -14.64 27.99 -11.26
C THR A 604 -13.42 28.90 -11.15
N GLY A 605 -12.49 28.54 -10.25
CA GLY A 605 -11.21 29.25 -10.11
C GLY A 605 -10.30 29.16 -11.33
N ALA A 606 -10.69 28.41 -12.37
CA ALA A 606 -10.04 28.37 -13.68
C ALA A 606 -10.53 29.47 -14.63
N GLN A 607 -11.41 30.38 -14.17
CA GLN A 607 -12.12 31.35 -15.01
C GLN A 607 -12.96 30.70 -16.12
N ARG A 608 -13.60 29.58 -15.78
CA ARG A 608 -14.47 28.81 -16.69
C ARG A 608 -15.87 28.64 -16.12
N ILE A 609 -16.82 28.31 -17.00
CA ILE A 609 -18.18 27.92 -16.64
C ILE A 609 -18.29 26.40 -16.79
N ASP A 610 -18.38 25.71 -15.67
CA ASP A 610 -18.56 24.26 -15.64
C ASP A 610 -20.07 23.96 -15.60
N MET A 611 -20.50 23.02 -16.44
CA MET A 611 -21.88 22.49 -16.48
C MET A 611 -21.87 21.04 -15.98
N PHE A 612 -22.70 20.69 -15.01
CA PHE A 612 -22.73 19.35 -14.38
C PHE A 612 -24.10 18.69 -14.55
N GLY A 613 -24.15 17.36 -14.49
CA GLY A 613 -25.40 16.60 -14.58
C GLY A 613 -25.72 16.05 -15.97
N ALA A 614 -24.79 16.14 -16.94
CA ALA A 614 -25.03 15.63 -18.28
C ALA A 614 -25.04 14.11 -18.28
N LYS A 615 -26.13 13.48 -18.73
CA LYS A 615 -26.18 12.02 -18.85
C LYS A 615 -25.22 11.56 -19.94
N LYS A 616 -24.74 10.32 -19.85
CA LYS A 616 -23.81 9.73 -20.83
C LYS A 616 -24.28 9.90 -22.29
N PRO A 617 -25.55 9.65 -22.65
CA PRO A 617 -26.02 9.84 -24.02
C PRO A 617 -26.15 11.32 -24.42
N ASP A 618 -26.43 12.20 -23.47
CA ASP A 618 -26.62 13.64 -23.72
C ASP A 618 -25.30 14.36 -24.03
N LEU A 619 -24.15 13.81 -23.61
CA LEU A 619 -22.84 14.39 -23.86
C LEU A 619 -22.61 14.71 -25.34
N LEU A 620 -23.00 13.81 -26.25
CA LEU A 620 -22.83 14.01 -27.68
C LEU A 620 -23.67 15.18 -28.20
N ASN A 621 -24.91 15.31 -27.75
CA ASN A 621 -25.81 16.36 -28.20
C ASN A 621 -25.37 17.73 -27.63
N VAL A 622 -24.98 17.75 -26.36
CA VAL A 622 -24.42 18.94 -25.70
C VAL A 622 -23.17 19.42 -26.42
N TRP A 623 -22.21 18.53 -26.70
CA TRP A 623 -20.98 18.91 -27.39
C TRP A 623 -21.19 19.25 -28.86
N THR A 624 -22.18 18.66 -29.53
CA THR A 624 -22.56 19.07 -30.90
C THR A 624 -22.94 20.55 -30.92
N GLU A 625 -23.86 20.97 -30.05
CA GLU A 625 -24.31 22.37 -29.98
C GLU A 625 -23.19 23.35 -29.57
N LEU A 626 -22.29 22.92 -28.68
CA LEU A 626 -21.15 23.74 -28.27
C LEU A 626 -20.11 23.89 -29.39
N VAL A 627 -19.81 22.81 -30.11
CA VAL A 627 -18.89 22.83 -31.25
C VAL A 627 -19.46 23.68 -32.38
N ASP A 628 -20.76 23.59 -32.65
CA ASP A 628 -21.45 24.44 -33.63
C ASP A 628 -21.38 25.93 -33.25
N ALA A 629 -21.33 26.25 -31.95
CA ALA A 629 -21.09 27.59 -31.42
C ALA A 629 -19.61 28.01 -31.40
N GLY A 630 -18.70 27.20 -31.98
CA GLY A 630 -17.27 27.47 -32.05
C GLY A 630 -16.53 27.30 -30.73
N MET A 631 -17.03 26.42 -29.84
CA MET A 631 -16.38 26.07 -28.57
C MET A 631 -15.57 24.79 -28.71
N GLU A 632 -14.46 24.71 -27.98
CA GLU A 632 -13.59 23.53 -27.94
C GLU A 632 -13.61 22.85 -26.56
N SER A 633 -13.10 21.63 -26.51
CA SER A 633 -12.85 20.89 -25.27
C SER A 633 -11.94 21.67 -24.30
N GLY A 634 -12.45 21.91 -23.09
CA GLY A 634 -11.64 22.33 -21.96
C GLY A 634 -10.87 21.19 -21.29
N HIS A 635 -10.97 19.96 -21.83
CA HIS A 635 -10.38 18.72 -21.31
C HIS A 635 -10.77 18.48 -19.84
N ALA A 636 -12.09 18.42 -19.63
CA ALA A 636 -12.69 18.23 -18.32
C ALA A 636 -12.11 16.97 -17.66
N TYR A 637 -11.40 17.19 -16.56
CA TYR A 637 -10.78 16.15 -15.77
C TYR A 637 -9.56 15.36 -16.31
N ALA A 638 -9.13 15.62 -17.54
CA ALA A 638 -7.95 14.99 -18.13
C ALA A 638 -6.65 15.27 -17.35
N LYS A 639 -5.65 14.40 -17.52
CA LYS A 639 -4.26 14.62 -17.09
C LYS A 639 -3.51 15.47 -18.13
N ALA A 640 -4.03 16.67 -18.37
CA ALA A 640 -3.54 17.64 -19.34
C ALA A 640 -3.49 19.06 -18.73
N LEU A 641 -3.13 20.06 -19.55
CA LEU A 641 -3.34 21.47 -19.22
C LEU A 641 -4.82 21.71 -18.87
N ARG A 642 -5.08 22.19 -17.66
CA ARG A 642 -6.44 22.46 -17.19
C ARG A 642 -6.93 23.86 -17.44
N ALA A 643 -6.06 24.86 -17.33
CA ALA A 643 -6.39 26.27 -17.55
C ALA A 643 -5.12 27.10 -17.39
N ILE A 644 -5.14 28.28 -18.02
CA ILE A 644 -4.21 29.35 -17.70
C ILE A 644 -5.01 30.55 -17.21
N LYS A 645 -4.95 30.78 -15.90
CA LYS A 645 -5.67 31.89 -15.26
C LYS A 645 -4.97 33.20 -15.56
N SER A 646 -5.70 34.24 -15.92
CA SER A 646 -5.15 35.58 -16.17
C SER A 646 -5.82 36.64 -15.29
N CYS A 647 -5.12 37.74 -15.04
CA CYS A 647 -5.80 38.99 -14.67
C CYS A 647 -6.03 39.83 -15.94
N VAL A 648 -6.80 40.91 -15.83
CA VAL A 648 -7.10 41.77 -16.97
C VAL A 648 -5.90 42.59 -17.49
N GLY A 649 -4.74 42.53 -16.81
CA GLY A 649 -3.48 43.08 -17.29
C GLY A 649 -3.53 44.56 -17.69
N THR A 650 -2.66 44.97 -18.62
CA THR A 650 -2.67 46.30 -19.24
C THR A 650 -3.92 46.57 -20.09
N THR A 651 -4.70 45.55 -20.43
CA THR A 651 -5.96 45.69 -21.17
C THR A 651 -6.96 46.57 -20.42
N TRP A 652 -7.04 46.46 -19.09
CA TRP A 652 -8.00 47.22 -18.27
C TRP A 652 -7.47 47.69 -16.91
N CYS A 653 -6.50 47.00 -16.30
CA CYS A 653 -6.07 47.31 -14.94
C CYS A 653 -5.14 48.51 -14.94
N ARG A 654 -5.46 49.53 -14.13
CA ARG A 654 -4.58 50.70 -13.91
C ARG A 654 -3.20 50.37 -13.31
N PHE A 655 -3.02 49.16 -12.80
CA PHE A 655 -1.74 48.66 -12.27
C PHE A 655 -1.06 47.64 -13.18
N GLY A 656 -1.64 47.35 -14.35
CA GLY A 656 -1.04 46.41 -15.30
C GLY A 656 0.28 46.96 -15.83
N VAL A 657 1.31 46.12 -15.80
CA VAL A 657 2.64 46.38 -16.36
C VAL A 657 2.78 45.67 -17.71
N GLY A 658 2.27 44.42 -17.81
CA GLY A 658 2.26 43.65 -19.05
C GLY A 658 0.88 43.13 -19.45
N ASP A 659 0.76 42.74 -20.72
CA ASP A 659 -0.42 42.08 -21.28
C ASP A 659 -0.50 40.62 -20.79
N SER A 660 -1.14 40.43 -19.63
CA SER A 660 -1.35 39.10 -19.08
C SER A 660 -2.42 38.28 -19.79
N VAL A 661 -3.43 38.93 -20.38
CA VAL A 661 -4.53 38.23 -21.06
C VAL A 661 -4.01 37.64 -22.36
N GLY A 662 -3.36 38.44 -23.20
CA GLY A 662 -2.82 37.99 -24.47
C GLY A 662 -1.71 36.95 -24.30
N MET A 663 -0.87 37.05 -23.27
CA MET A 663 0.12 36.01 -22.97
C MET A 663 -0.56 34.72 -22.47
N ALA A 664 -1.57 34.80 -21.59
CA ALA A 664 -2.31 33.62 -21.13
C ALA A 664 -3.02 32.89 -22.27
N ILE A 665 -3.66 33.60 -23.20
CA ILE A 665 -4.30 33.02 -24.38
C ILE A 665 -3.28 32.29 -25.26
N ARG A 666 -2.13 32.92 -25.56
CA ARG A 666 -1.07 32.28 -26.35
C ARG A 666 -0.59 30.97 -25.74
N LEU A 667 -0.37 30.95 -24.43
CA LEU A 667 0.07 29.74 -23.73
C LEU A 667 -1.04 28.68 -23.68
N GLU A 668 -2.30 29.08 -23.50
CA GLU A 668 -3.42 28.13 -23.41
C GLU A 668 -3.73 27.50 -24.77
N GLU A 669 -3.64 28.29 -25.84
CA GLU A 669 -3.77 27.81 -27.22
C GLU A 669 -2.57 26.99 -27.68
N ARG A 670 -1.36 27.27 -27.18
CA ARG A 670 -0.20 26.42 -27.45
C ARG A 670 -0.30 25.07 -26.76
N TYR A 671 -0.56 25.06 -25.45
CA TYR A 671 -0.46 23.83 -24.64
C TYR A 671 -1.79 23.08 -24.47
N LYS A 672 -2.83 23.42 -25.25
CA LYS A 672 -4.08 22.65 -25.24
C LYS A 672 -3.85 21.22 -25.70
N SER A 673 -4.62 20.28 -25.13
CA SER A 673 -4.50 18.83 -25.32
C SER A 673 -3.24 18.15 -24.74
N ILE A 674 -2.14 18.87 -24.51
CA ILE A 674 -0.89 18.26 -24.03
C ILE A 674 -1.13 17.46 -22.74
N ARG A 675 -0.98 16.14 -22.87
CA ARG A 675 -1.06 15.18 -21.78
C ARG A 675 0.29 15.11 -21.07
N ALA A 676 0.24 14.87 -19.76
CA ALA A 676 1.40 14.85 -18.88
C ALA A 676 1.17 13.82 -17.75
N PRO A 677 2.23 13.43 -17.00
CA PRO A 677 2.10 12.46 -15.90
C PRO A 677 0.97 12.81 -14.92
N HIS A 678 0.71 14.11 -14.74
CA HIS A 678 -0.46 14.60 -14.04
C HIS A 678 -1.03 15.87 -14.69
N LYS A 679 -2.26 16.25 -14.30
CA LYS A 679 -2.85 17.56 -14.64
C LYS A 679 -1.97 18.71 -14.13
N PHE A 680 -1.87 19.78 -14.92
CA PHE A 680 -1.14 20.99 -14.58
C PHE A 680 -1.96 22.24 -14.94
N LYS A 681 -1.62 23.36 -14.29
CA LYS A 681 -2.28 24.67 -14.44
C LYS A 681 -1.22 25.74 -14.64
N GLY A 682 -1.54 26.72 -15.46
CA GLY A 682 -0.76 27.95 -15.64
C GLY A 682 -1.47 29.15 -15.01
N ALA A 683 -0.72 30.23 -14.80
CA ALA A 683 -1.32 31.55 -14.62
C ALA A 683 -0.38 32.68 -15.06
N VAL A 684 -0.97 33.80 -15.49
CA VAL A 684 -0.25 34.99 -15.93
C VAL A 684 -0.82 36.22 -15.21
N SER A 685 0.01 36.89 -14.42
CA SER A 685 -0.32 38.15 -13.76
C SER A 685 0.36 39.31 -14.46
N GLY A 686 -0.40 40.37 -14.70
CA GLY A 686 0.11 41.58 -15.36
C GLY A 686 0.95 42.48 -14.45
N CYS A 687 1.06 42.18 -13.15
CA CYS A 687 1.98 42.84 -12.21
C CYS A 687 2.12 42.03 -10.91
N VAL A 688 2.97 42.51 -10.01
CA VAL A 688 3.29 41.89 -8.69
C VAL A 688 2.11 41.78 -7.72
N ARG A 689 0.97 42.42 -8.00
CA ARG A 689 -0.28 42.23 -7.21
C ARG A 689 -0.90 40.85 -7.40
N GLU A 690 -0.47 40.12 -8.42
CA GLU A 690 -0.64 38.67 -8.52
C GLU A 690 -2.10 38.17 -8.52
N CYS A 691 -3.04 38.94 -9.07
CA CYS A 691 -4.47 38.56 -9.05
C CYS A 691 -4.78 37.21 -9.74
N ALA A 692 -3.86 36.70 -10.57
CA ALA A 692 -3.99 35.39 -11.21
C ALA A 692 -3.49 34.22 -10.34
N GLU A 693 -2.90 34.46 -9.17
CA GLU A 693 -2.30 33.43 -8.30
C GLU A 693 -1.19 32.63 -9.01
N ALA A 694 -0.36 33.32 -9.81
CA ALA A 694 0.77 32.76 -10.58
C ALA A 694 1.69 31.86 -9.75
N GLN A 695 2.03 32.25 -8.52
CA GLN A 695 2.94 31.49 -7.68
C GLN A 695 2.29 30.25 -7.06
N ASN A 696 0.99 30.02 -7.24
CA ASN A 696 0.29 28.85 -6.73
C ASN A 696 -0.06 27.82 -7.83
N LYS A 697 0.50 28.00 -9.04
CA LYS A 697 0.26 27.11 -10.19
C LYS A 697 1.50 26.28 -10.52
N ASP A 698 1.31 25.24 -11.33
CA ASP A 698 2.40 24.36 -11.75
C ASP A 698 3.47 25.16 -12.53
N PHE A 699 3.04 26.18 -13.30
CA PHE A 699 3.89 27.29 -13.75
C PHE A 699 3.13 28.63 -13.69
N GLY A 700 3.86 29.73 -13.45
CA GLY A 700 3.29 31.06 -13.29
C GLY A 700 4.18 32.15 -13.88
N LEU A 701 3.55 33.16 -14.47
CA LEU A 701 4.22 34.33 -15.04
C LEU A 701 3.77 35.61 -14.31
N ILE A 702 4.72 36.47 -13.97
CA ILE A 702 4.44 37.80 -13.43
C ILE A 702 5.17 38.83 -14.28
N ALA A 703 4.42 39.73 -14.91
CA ALA A 703 5.00 40.79 -15.73
C ALA A 703 5.78 41.81 -14.90
N THR A 704 6.90 42.26 -15.46
CA THR A 704 7.80 43.29 -14.95
C THR A 704 8.09 44.30 -16.08
N GLU A 705 8.83 45.37 -15.78
CA GLU A 705 9.27 46.32 -16.81
C GLU A 705 10.27 45.68 -17.81
N GLY A 706 11.01 44.65 -17.37
CA GLY A 706 11.97 43.92 -18.19
C GLY A 706 11.39 42.73 -18.97
N GLY A 707 10.11 42.39 -18.77
CA GLY A 707 9.46 41.25 -19.40
C GLY A 707 8.62 40.44 -18.42
N PHE A 708 8.97 39.17 -18.19
CA PHE A 708 8.27 38.28 -17.26
C PHE A 708 9.21 37.53 -16.32
N ASN A 709 8.83 37.46 -15.05
CA ASN A 709 9.36 36.50 -14.11
C ASN A 709 8.62 35.16 -14.26
N ILE A 710 9.36 34.06 -14.42
CA ILE A 710 8.83 32.70 -14.54
C ILE A 710 9.00 31.97 -13.21
N PHE A 711 7.89 31.46 -12.68
CA PHE A 711 7.83 30.63 -11.48
C PHE A 711 7.36 29.21 -11.83
N VAL A 712 7.94 28.18 -11.20
CA VAL A 712 7.60 26.77 -11.47
C VAL A 712 7.48 25.91 -10.21
N GLY A 713 6.74 24.81 -10.29
CA GLY A 713 6.62 23.84 -9.19
C GLY A 713 5.67 24.24 -8.05
N GLY A 714 4.67 25.08 -8.33
CA GLY A 714 3.61 25.41 -7.39
C GLY A 714 2.45 24.42 -7.43
N ASN A 715 1.59 24.46 -6.41
CA ASN A 715 0.38 23.64 -6.34
C ASN A 715 -0.64 24.20 -5.35
N GLY A 716 -1.87 24.51 -5.78
CA GLY A 716 -2.98 24.89 -4.89
C GLY A 716 -3.84 23.71 -4.38
N GLY A 717 -3.24 22.56 -4.11
CA GLY A 717 -3.92 21.31 -3.70
C GLY A 717 -4.00 21.08 -2.19
N ALA A 718 -4.25 19.83 -1.77
CA ALA A 718 -4.39 19.43 -0.36
C ALA A 718 -3.14 19.75 0.51
N LYS A 719 -1.96 19.73 -0.12
CA LYS A 719 -0.71 20.25 0.43
C LYS A 719 -0.25 21.39 -0.48
N PRO A 720 -0.66 22.64 -0.22
CA PRO A 720 -0.33 23.75 -1.08
C PRO A 720 1.17 24.06 -1.02
N ARG A 721 1.75 24.50 -2.15
CA ARG A 721 3.16 24.86 -2.27
C ARG A 721 3.28 26.05 -3.23
N HIS A 722 4.06 27.06 -2.85
CA HIS A 722 4.41 28.13 -3.77
C HIS A 722 5.45 27.64 -4.80
N ALA A 723 5.31 28.14 -6.02
CA ALA A 723 6.26 27.98 -7.09
C ALA A 723 7.54 28.77 -6.79
N GLU A 724 8.67 28.28 -7.28
CA GLU A 724 9.98 28.89 -7.13
C GLU A 724 10.35 29.68 -8.38
N LEU A 725 11.07 30.79 -8.20
CA LEU A 725 11.56 31.61 -9.31
C LEU A 725 12.59 30.84 -10.14
N LEU A 726 12.33 30.67 -11.44
CA LEU A 726 13.24 30.02 -12.38
C LEU A 726 14.11 31.05 -13.12
N VAL A 727 13.46 32.04 -13.74
CA VAL A 727 14.10 33.14 -14.48
C VAL A 727 13.38 34.45 -14.18
N ALA A 728 14.14 35.53 -13.99
CA ALA A 728 13.61 36.88 -13.80
C ALA A 728 13.81 37.73 -15.04
N ASP A 729 12.91 38.70 -15.26
CA ASP A 729 12.97 39.73 -16.31
C ASP A 729 13.24 39.16 -17.71
N LEU A 730 12.57 38.04 -18.03
CA LEU A 730 12.73 37.37 -19.31
C LEU A 730 11.93 38.09 -20.40
N PRO A 731 12.52 38.43 -21.55
CA PRO A 731 11.80 38.97 -22.71
C PRO A 731 10.63 38.07 -23.12
N ALA A 732 9.53 38.67 -23.58
CA ALA A 732 8.29 37.95 -23.86
C ALA A 732 8.46 36.82 -24.89
N GLU A 733 9.35 37.00 -25.88
CA GLU A 733 9.68 36.04 -26.91
C GLU A 733 10.38 34.78 -26.39
N MET A 734 11.05 34.86 -25.23
CA MET A 734 11.76 33.74 -24.62
C MET A 734 10.89 32.96 -23.61
N VAL A 735 9.70 33.46 -23.27
CA VAL A 735 8.79 32.79 -22.32
C VAL A 735 8.39 31.40 -22.81
N ILE A 736 7.95 31.29 -24.07
CA ILE A 736 7.50 30.02 -24.65
C ILE A 736 8.64 28.98 -24.68
N PRO A 737 9.84 29.27 -25.22
CA PRO A 737 10.97 28.34 -25.17
C PRO A 737 11.26 27.78 -23.77
N ILE A 738 11.26 28.63 -22.73
CA ILE A 738 11.53 28.18 -21.35
C ILE A 738 10.41 27.27 -20.82
N ILE A 739 9.14 27.60 -21.08
CA ILE A 739 8.01 26.77 -20.66
C ILE A 739 7.95 25.44 -21.45
N ASP A 740 8.29 25.45 -22.74
CA ASP A 740 8.39 24.25 -23.57
C ASP A 740 9.38 23.26 -22.95
N ARG A 741 10.60 23.73 -22.64
CA ARG A 741 11.65 22.92 -22.00
C ARG A 741 11.20 22.40 -20.63
N TYR A 742 10.60 23.26 -19.81
CA TYR A 742 10.10 22.87 -18.49
C TYR A 742 9.07 21.74 -18.57
N LEU A 743 8.06 21.88 -19.45
CA LEU A 743 6.99 20.91 -19.59
C LEU A 743 7.50 19.59 -20.18
N ILE A 744 8.35 19.62 -21.20
CA ILE A 744 8.93 18.39 -21.76
C ILE A 744 9.83 17.69 -20.75
N PHE A 745 10.67 18.42 -20.02
CA PHE A 745 11.53 17.82 -19.01
C PHE A 745 10.70 17.15 -17.90
N TYR A 746 9.62 17.80 -17.45
CA TYR A 746 8.65 17.22 -16.53
C TYR A 746 7.99 15.95 -17.10
N ILE A 747 7.49 16.01 -18.34
CA ILE A 747 6.83 14.89 -19.02
C ILE A 747 7.75 13.67 -19.11
N ARG A 748 9.03 13.89 -19.42
CA ARG A 748 10.07 12.86 -19.57
C ARG A 748 10.44 12.21 -18.24
N THR A 749 10.57 12.99 -17.16
CA THR A 749 11.30 12.55 -15.96
C THR A 749 10.44 12.32 -14.72
N ALA A 750 9.23 12.89 -14.65
CA ALA A 750 8.37 12.70 -13.48
C ALA A 750 7.79 11.29 -13.41
N ASP A 751 7.50 10.82 -12.19
CA ASP A 751 6.83 9.54 -11.97
C ASP A 751 5.31 9.61 -12.26
N LYS A 752 4.66 8.45 -12.32
CA LYS A 752 3.21 8.28 -12.54
C LYS A 752 2.42 9.11 -11.54
N LEU A 753 1.47 9.91 -12.05
CA LEU A 753 0.61 10.79 -11.25
C LEU A 753 1.34 11.81 -10.36
N GLN A 754 2.64 12.03 -10.56
CA GLN A 754 3.42 12.97 -9.77
C GLN A 754 3.13 14.42 -10.19
N ARG A 755 2.87 15.31 -9.23
CA ARG A 755 2.72 16.76 -9.47
C ARG A 755 4.08 17.42 -9.65
N THR A 756 4.14 18.49 -10.44
CA THR A 756 5.38 19.25 -10.68
C THR A 756 6.06 19.71 -9.39
N ALA A 757 5.29 20.14 -8.39
CA ALA A 757 5.78 20.50 -7.06
C ALA A 757 6.61 19.39 -6.39
N ARG A 758 6.12 18.15 -6.42
CA ARG A 758 6.83 16.98 -5.85
C ARG A 758 7.96 16.51 -6.73
N TRP A 759 7.79 16.63 -8.04
CA TRP A 759 8.83 16.29 -9.00
C TRP A 759 10.08 17.17 -8.83
N ILE A 760 9.92 18.49 -8.64
CA ILE A 760 11.08 19.37 -8.39
C ILE A 760 11.82 18.97 -7.11
N GLU A 761 11.10 18.58 -6.05
CA GLU A 761 11.72 18.11 -4.79
C GLU A 761 12.55 16.84 -4.99
N THR A 762 12.19 15.99 -5.97
CA THR A 762 12.94 14.76 -6.30
C THR A 762 14.13 14.97 -7.23
N LEU A 763 14.27 16.15 -7.85
CA LEU A 763 15.43 16.42 -8.71
C LEU A 763 16.69 16.63 -7.86
N PRO A 764 17.86 16.13 -8.27
CA PRO A 764 19.11 16.35 -7.55
C PRO A 764 19.39 17.85 -7.39
N GLY A 765 19.37 18.41 -6.18
CA GLY A 765 19.54 19.87 -5.99
C GLY A 765 18.33 20.72 -6.41
N GLY A 766 17.18 20.10 -6.67
CA GLY A 766 15.88 20.76 -6.88
C GLY A 766 15.86 21.76 -8.05
N ILE A 767 15.36 22.97 -7.77
CA ILE A 767 15.24 24.05 -8.75
C ILE A 767 16.58 24.44 -9.39
N LYS A 768 17.69 24.30 -8.66
CA LYS A 768 19.03 24.65 -9.16
C LYS A 768 19.41 23.76 -10.35
N TYR A 769 19.23 22.44 -10.20
CA TYR A 769 19.51 21.51 -11.29
C TYR A 769 18.54 21.66 -12.44
N LEU A 770 17.25 21.90 -12.16
CA LEU A 770 16.29 22.22 -13.22
C LEU A 770 16.77 23.40 -14.06
N LYS A 771 17.22 24.49 -13.42
CA LYS A 771 17.77 25.67 -14.10
C LYS A 771 19.01 25.34 -14.94
N GLU A 772 19.97 24.61 -14.38
CA GLU A 772 21.15 24.16 -15.11
C GLU A 772 20.79 23.39 -16.39
N VAL A 773 19.74 22.55 -16.35
CA VAL A 773 19.30 21.75 -17.50
C VAL A 773 18.53 22.58 -18.54
N ILE A 774 17.54 23.37 -18.13
CA ILE A 774 16.58 24.00 -19.08
C ILE A 774 16.92 25.45 -19.44
N VAL A 775 17.76 26.11 -18.65
CA VAL A 775 18.21 27.49 -18.90
C VAL A 775 19.63 27.49 -19.42
N ASP A 776 20.54 26.82 -18.71
CA ASP A 776 21.98 26.81 -19.04
C ASP A 776 22.36 25.70 -20.05
N ASP A 777 21.37 24.90 -20.48
CA ASP A 777 21.51 23.78 -21.42
C ASP A 777 22.66 22.82 -21.08
N LYS A 778 22.86 22.54 -19.79
CA LYS A 778 23.96 21.69 -19.28
C LYS A 778 24.02 20.31 -19.93
N LEU A 779 22.89 19.79 -20.43
CA LEU A 779 22.80 18.48 -21.09
C LEU A 779 22.76 18.55 -22.62
N GLY A 780 22.70 19.74 -23.22
CA GLY A 780 22.57 19.91 -24.68
C GLY A 780 21.24 19.41 -25.24
N LEU A 781 20.15 19.47 -24.45
CA LEU A 781 18.84 18.90 -24.78
C LEU A 781 17.78 19.96 -25.09
N CYS A 782 18.06 21.26 -24.90
CA CYS A 782 17.05 22.30 -25.01
C CYS A 782 16.38 22.35 -26.40
N ALA A 783 17.18 22.32 -27.47
CA ALA A 783 16.65 22.33 -28.84
C ALA A 783 15.80 21.09 -29.16
N ASP A 784 16.18 19.92 -28.62
CA ASP A 784 15.42 18.69 -28.80
C ASP A 784 14.10 18.69 -28.03
N MET A 785 14.08 19.29 -26.84
CA MET A 785 12.85 19.47 -26.07
C MET A 785 11.90 20.46 -26.76
N GLU A 786 12.40 21.57 -27.27
CA GLU A 786 11.59 22.53 -28.04
C GLU A 786 11.02 21.90 -29.31
N ARG A 787 11.82 21.13 -30.06
CA ARG A 787 11.35 20.38 -31.23
C ARG A 787 10.26 19.38 -30.86
N GLN A 788 10.45 18.60 -29.81
CA GLN A 788 9.42 17.66 -29.35
C GLN A 788 8.12 18.38 -28.94
N MET A 789 8.22 19.51 -28.24
CA MET A 789 7.04 20.30 -27.88
C MET A 789 6.33 20.80 -29.14
N HIS A 790 7.07 21.29 -30.14
CA HIS A 790 6.50 21.75 -31.41
C HIS A 790 5.74 20.63 -32.13
N GLU A 791 6.30 19.41 -32.20
CA GLU A 791 5.64 18.24 -32.80
C GLU A 791 4.32 17.91 -32.07
N LEU A 792 4.28 18.01 -30.74
CA LEU A 792 3.05 17.80 -29.96
C LEU A 792 2.02 18.88 -30.22
N VAL A 793 2.43 20.16 -30.25
CA VAL A 793 1.55 21.30 -30.53
C VAL A 793 0.93 21.17 -31.92
N ASP A 794 1.73 20.81 -32.92
CA ASP A 794 1.29 20.67 -34.32
C ASP A 794 0.33 19.49 -34.52
N SER A 795 0.40 18.49 -33.63
CA SER A 795 -0.50 17.32 -33.65
C SER A 795 -1.89 17.59 -33.06
N TYR A 796 -2.20 18.82 -32.63
CA TYR A 796 -3.45 19.14 -31.94
C TYR A 796 -4.69 18.86 -32.81
N PHE A 797 -5.69 18.26 -32.18
CA PHE A 797 -7.08 18.23 -32.63
C PHE A 797 -8.02 18.34 -31.44
N CYS A 798 -9.26 18.75 -31.67
CA CYS A 798 -10.27 18.77 -30.61
C CYS A 798 -10.96 17.41 -30.50
N GLU A 799 -10.67 16.66 -29.43
CA GLU A 799 -11.21 15.30 -29.17
C GLU A 799 -12.75 15.24 -29.29
N TRP A 800 -13.46 16.24 -28.76
CA TRP A 800 -14.93 16.31 -28.86
C TRP A 800 -15.43 16.59 -30.28
N THR A 801 -14.73 17.45 -31.03
CA THR A 801 -15.08 17.73 -32.42
C THR A 801 -14.96 16.48 -33.28
N GLU A 802 -13.86 15.74 -33.13
CA GLU A 802 -13.62 14.47 -33.84
C GLU A 802 -14.59 13.37 -33.40
N THR A 803 -14.92 13.32 -32.10
CA THR A 803 -15.89 12.36 -31.56
C THR A 803 -17.31 12.60 -32.07
N VAL A 804 -17.75 13.86 -32.14
CA VAL A 804 -19.09 14.23 -32.62
C VAL A 804 -19.27 13.90 -34.09
N LYS A 805 -18.20 14.03 -34.89
CA LYS A 805 -18.19 13.77 -36.35
C LYS A 805 -18.06 12.29 -36.72
N ASP A 806 -17.62 11.43 -35.81
CA ASP A 806 -17.40 10.00 -36.08
C ASP A 806 -18.57 9.12 -35.60
N PRO A 807 -19.36 8.51 -36.52
CA PRO A 807 -20.47 7.64 -36.16
C PRO A 807 -20.09 6.42 -35.30
N LYS A 808 -18.85 5.91 -35.40
CA LYS A 808 -18.38 4.78 -34.61
C LYS A 808 -18.14 5.19 -33.16
N ARG A 809 -17.45 6.32 -32.92
CA ARG A 809 -17.19 6.84 -31.56
C ARG A 809 -18.48 7.23 -30.84
N ARG A 810 -19.49 7.72 -31.58
CA ARG A 810 -20.81 8.05 -31.00
C ARG A 810 -21.49 6.85 -30.30
N LYS A 811 -21.29 5.62 -30.77
CA LYS A 811 -21.92 4.42 -30.18
C LYS A 811 -21.44 4.13 -28.75
N VAL A 812 -20.24 4.58 -28.37
CA VAL A 812 -19.64 4.35 -27.04
C VAL A 812 -20.42 5.05 -25.90
N PHE A 813 -21.25 6.05 -26.22
CA PHE A 813 -21.97 6.87 -25.25
C PHE A 813 -23.35 6.32 -24.85
N GLN A 814 -23.75 5.15 -25.35
CA GLN A 814 -24.95 4.46 -24.87
C GLN A 814 -24.76 3.97 -23.42
N GLN A 815 -25.85 3.95 -22.64
CA GLN A 815 -25.82 3.44 -21.26
C GLN A 815 -25.81 1.91 -21.23
N PHE A 816 -26.66 1.28 -22.05
CA PHE A 816 -26.75 -0.17 -22.17
C PHE A 816 -26.50 -0.60 -23.60
N ALA A 817 -25.84 -1.73 -23.77
CA ALA A 817 -25.54 -2.28 -25.09
C ALA A 817 -26.70 -3.11 -25.69
N ASN A 818 -27.73 -3.44 -24.90
CA ASN A 818 -28.85 -4.29 -25.30
C ASN A 818 -30.22 -3.57 -25.33
N THR A 819 -30.28 -2.28 -25.01
CA THR A 819 -31.50 -1.47 -25.04
C THR A 819 -31.18 0.02 -25.12
N ASP A 820 -32.07 0.81 -25.71
CA ASP A 820 -31.97 2.28 -25.76
C ASP A 820 -32.55 2.97 -24.50
N GLU A 821 -33.05 2.20 -23.54
CA GLU A 821 -33.51 2.74 -22.26
C GLU A 821 -32.39 3.41 -21.47
N THR A 822 -32.76 4.37 -20.61
CA THR A 822 -31.82 4.97 -19.64
C THR A 822 -32.39 4.87 -18.23
N VAL A 823 -31.52 4.68 -17.23
CA VAL A 823 -31.91 4.55 -15.83
C VAL A 823 -31.09 5.49 -14.94
N ASP A 824 -31.79 6.30 -14.15
CA ASP A 824 -31.18 7.18 -13.15
C ASP A 824 -30.92 6.42 -11.84
N THR A 825 -29.66 6.40 -11.40
CA THR A 825 -29.17 5.65 -10.24
C THR A 825 -29.15 6.46 -8.95
N VAL A 826 -29.41 7.77 -9.01
CA VAL A 826 -29.47 8.69 -7.87
C VAL A 826 -30.67 9.63 -8.04
N GLU A 827 -31.32 9.98 -6.93
CA GLU A 827 -32.39 10.98 -6.94
C GLU A 827 -31.85 12.41 -7.07
N VAL A 828 -32.48 13.23 -7.91
CA VAL A 828 -32.16 14.65 -8.08
C VAL A 828 -32.96 15.50 -7.09
N VAL A 829 -32.30 16.46 -6.47
CA VAL A 829 -32.89 17.46 -5.57
C VAL A 829 -32.73 18.87 -6.14
N GLN A 830 -33.61 19.77 -5.71
CA GLN A 830 -33.53 21.20 -6.05
C GLN A 830 -32.85 21.96 -4.91
N GLU A 831 -31.76 22.65 -5.23
CA GLU A 831 -31.01 23.45 -4.26
C GLU A 831 -30.39 24.66 -4.97
N ARG A 832 -30.47 25.85 -4.36
CA ARG A 832 -30.00 27.12 -4.97
C ARG A 832 -30.58 27.36 -6.38
N SER A 833 -31.85 27.01 -6.57
CA SER A 833 -32.57 27.10 -7.85
C SER A 833 -31.95 26.28 -8.99
N GLN A 834 -31.17 25.25 -8.68
CA GLN A 834 -30.54 24.35 -9.64
C GLN A 834 -30.73 22.89 -9.21
N GLN A 835 -30.59 21.98 -10.17
CA GLN A 835 -30.63 20.54 -9.93
C GLN A 835 -29.27 20.02 -9.47
N ARG A 836 -29.26 19.14 -8.48
CA ARG A 836 -28.07 18.37 -8.10
C ARG A 836 -28.47 16.96 -7.64
N PRO A 837 -27.55 15.98 -7.66
CA PRO A 837 -27.80 14.72 -6.98
C PRO A 837 -27.94 14.91 -5.46
N THR A 838 -28.74 14.04 -4.84
CA THR A 838 -28.77 13.89 -3.39
C THR A 838 -27.41 13.44 -2.84
N ASP A 839 -27.19 13.61 -1.54
CA ASP A 839 -25.95 13.23 -0.88
C ASP A 839 -25.82 11.72 -0.69
N TRP A 840 -24.59 11.20 -0.75
CA TRP A 840 -24.33 9.79 -0.51
C TRP A 840 -24.57 9.43 0.96
N PRO A 841 -25.13 8.25 1.25
CA PRO A 841 -25.29 7.78 2.61
C PRO A 841 -23.92 7.54 3.28
N LYS A 842 -23.86 7.72 4.61
CA LYS A 842 -22.69 7.41 5.42
C LYS A 842 -22.48 5.89 5.50
N ASP A 843 -23.56 5.14 5.77
CA ASP A 843 -23.57 3.68 5.80
C ASP A 843 -23.80 3.11 4.40
N THR A 844 -22.81 2.38 3.91
CA THR A 844 -22.76 1.78 2.59
C THR A 844 -23.05 0.29 2.65
N SER A 845 -23.29 -0.36 1.50
CA SER A 845 -23.66 -1.80 1.42
C SER A 845 -22.52 -2.76 1.79
N GLU A 846 -21.58 -2.34 2.63
CA GLU A 846 -20.38 -3.04 3.11
C GLU A 846 -20.68 -4.35 3.88
N ARG A 847 -21.95 -4.73 4.01
CA ARG A 847 -22.40 -5.90 4.76
C ARG A 847 -23.20 -6.91 3.93
N GLU A 848 -23.55 -6.59 2.68
CA GLU A 848 -24.20 -7.59 1.82
C GLU A 848 -23.15 -8.50 1.16
N ASN A 849 -23.23 -9.80 1.45
CA ASN A 849 -22.40 -10.82 0.80
C ASN A 849 -23.01 -11.20 -0.55
N PHE A 850 -22.73 -10.42 -1.59
CA PHE A 850 -23.22 -10.66 -2.94
C PHE A 850 -22.63 -11.94 -3.55
N LYS A 851 -21.33 -12.21 -3.31
CA LYS A 851 -20.65 -13.41 -3.82
C LYS A 851 -21.25 -14.70 -3.25
N GLY A 852 -21.54 -14.73 -1.96
CA GLY A 852 -22.06 -15.91 -1.26
C GLY A 852 -23.57 -16.11 -1.37
N HIS A 853 -24.28 -15.26 -2.12
CA HIS A 853 -25.73 -15.34 -2.23
C HIS A 853 -26.15 -16.62 -2.98
N LYS A 854 -27.10 -17.37 -2.40
CA LYS A 854 -27.63 -18.60 -2.98
C LYS A 854 -28.94 -18.32 -3.72
N TRP A 855 -28.90 -18.45 -5.04
CA TRP A 855 -30.05 -18.29 -5.93
C TRP A 855 -31.01 -19.49 -5.84
N SER A 856 -32.33 -19.24 -5.88
CA SER A 856 -33.35 -20.28 -5.77
C SER A 856 -33.33 -21.29 -6.92
N SER A 857 -33.07 -20.79 -8.12
CA SER A 857 -32.93 -21.53 -9.37
C SER A 857 -32.19 -20.66 -10.36
N VAL A 858 -31.58 -21.25 -11.38
CA VAL A 858 -30.88 -20.51 -12.44
C VAL A 858 -31.14 -21.12 -13.81
N SER A 859 -31.27 -20.27 -14.83
CA SER A 859 -31.42 -20.66 -16.23
C SER A 859 -30.45 -19.87 -17.11
N TRP A 860 -30.05 -20.47 -18.22
CA TRP A 860 -29.22 -19.79 -19.22
C TRP A 860 -30.08 -18.85 -20.07
N GLU A 861 -29.78 -17.56 -20.01
CA GLU A 861 -30.56 -16.52 -20.69
C GLU A 861 -29.70 -15.76 -21.69
N PRO A 862 -30.18 -15.56 -22.94
CA PRO A 862 -29.47 -14.71 -23.89
C PRO A 862 -29.58 -13.24 -23.43
N VAL A 863 -28.45 -12.54 -23.36
CA VAL A 863 -28.40 -11.17 -22.81
C VAL A 863 -27.88 -10.12 -23.80
N ILE A 864 -26.91 -10.48 -24.65
CA ILE A 864 -26.26 -9.58 -25.61
C ILE A 864 -25.65 -10.38 -26.75
N ARG A 865 -25.49 -9.75 -27.92
CA ARG A 865 -24.78 -10.31 -29.07
C ARG A 865 -23.27 -10.37 -28.82
N ALA A 866 -22.61 -11.45 -29.26
CA ALA A 866 -21.16 -11.59 -29.12
C ALA A 866 -20.37 -10.56 -29.95
N ASP A 867 -20.94 -10.09 -31.06
CA ASP A 867 -20.38 -9.04 -31.93
C ASP A 867 -20.29 -7.64 -31.28
N CYS A 868 -20.87 -7.45 -30.09
CA CYS A 868 -20.66 -6.25 -29.28
C CYS A 868 -19.28 -6.23 -28.59
N PHE A 869 -18.56 -7.34 -28.59
CA PHE A 869 -17.25 -7.49 -27.95
C PHE A 869 -16.14 -7.59 -28.99
N SER A 870 -14.95 -7.15 -28.61
CA SER A 870 -13.77 -7.13 -29.48
C SER A 870 -12.72 -8.13 -28.99
N ASP A 871 -12.15 -8.89 -29.93
CA ASP A 871 -10.98 -9.75 -29.72
C ASP A 871 -9.67 -9.10 -30.18
N GLU A 872 -9.71 -7.83 -30.60
CA GLU A 872 -8.49 -7.09 -30.93
C GLU A 872 -7.64 -6.79 -29.68
N PRO A 873 -6.30 -6.81 -29.78
CA PRO A 873 -5.40 -6.48 -28.68
C PRO A 873 -5.70 -5.11 -28.04
N PRO A 874 -5.70 -4.98 -26.69
CA PRO A 874 -5.24 -5.93 -25.67
C PRO A 874 -6.22 -7.08 -25.32
N ARG A 875 -7.18 -7.42 -26.18
CA ARG A 875 -8.14 -8.53 -26.04
C ARG A 875 -8.98 -8.43 -24.76
N VAL A 876 -9.38 -7.19 -24.44
CA VAL A 876 -10.30 -6.87 -23.35
C VAL A 876 -11.39 -5.97 -23.93
N SER A 877 -12.65 -6.33 -23.69
CA SER A 877 -13.79 -5.48 -23.98
C SER A 877 -14.90 -5.71 -22.96
N SER A 878 -15.77 -4.73 -22.77
CA SER A 878 -16.82 -4.78 -21.77
C SER A 878 -18.11 -4.12 -22.25
N ALA A 879 -19.23 -4.54 -21.68
CA ALA A 879 -20.56 -3.99 -21.94
C ALA A 879 -21.39 -3.95 -20.66
N ASN A 880 -22.20 -2.89 -20.52
CA ASN A 880 -23.27 -2.81 -19.52
C ASN A 880 -24.58 -3.30 -20.15
N VAL A 881 -25.28 -4.20 -19.48
CA VAL A 881 -26.55 -4.77 -19.98
C VAL A 881 -27.65 -4.62 -18.94
N LYS A 882 -28.87 -4.37 -19.42
CA LYS A 882 -30.06 -4.29 -18.57
C LYS A 882 -30.89 -5.57 -18.67
N ARG A 883 -31.32 -6.10 -17.52
CA ARG A 883 -32.25 -7.24 -17.41
C ARG A 883 -33.24 -6.97 -16.29
N GLY A 884 -34.51 -6.75 -16.65
CA GLY A 884 -35.51 -6.26 -15.68
C GLY A 884 -35.12 -4.88 -15.14
N ASP A 885 -35.02 -4.76 -13.82
CA ASP A 885 -34.51 -3.58 -13.11
C ASP A 885 -33.01 -3.67 -12.80
N THR A 886 -32.38 -4.81 -13.04
CA THR A 886 -30.97 -5.09 -12.75
C THR A 886 -30.06 -4.71 -13.90
N GLN A 887 -28.85 -4.25 -13.56
CA GLN A 887 -27.77 -3.97 -14.50
C GLN A 887 -26.61 -4.96 -14.26
N LEU A 888 -26.07 -5.52 -15.34
CA LEU A 888 -24.95 -6.47 -15.29
C LEU A 888 -23.78 -5.95 -16.12
N ALA A 889 -22.56 -6.26 -15.68
CA ALA A 889 -21.34 -6.00 -16.42
C ALA A 889 -20.90 -7.31 -17.09
N VAL A 890 -20.63 -7.27 -18.39
CA VAL A 890 -20.11 -8.40 -19.16
C VAL A 890 -18.76 -8.02 -19.72
N PHE A 891 -17.80 -8.94 -19.64
CA PHE A 891 -16.43 -8.75 -20.10
C PHE A 891 -16.04 -9.89 -21.03
N LYS A 892 -15.32 -9.58 -22.11
CA LYS A 892 -14.58 -10.56 -22.91
C LYS A 892 -13.10 -10.33 -22.69
N ILE A 893 -12.41 -11.30 -22.09
CA ILE A 893 -11.00 -11.23 -21.69
C ILE A 893 -10.28 -12.43 -22.31
N LYS A 894 -9.32 -12.15 -23.20
CA LYS A 894 -8.55 -13.18 -23.95
C LYS A 894 -9.45 -14.26 -24.57
N GLY A 895 -10.58 -13.85 -25.15
CA GLY A 895 -11.54 -14.73 -25.81
C GLY A 895 -12.54 -15.43 -24.87
N LYS A 896 -12.42 -15.29 -23.55
CA LYS A 896 -13.36 -15.87 -22.58
C LYS A 896 -14.28 -14.80 -22.00
N PHE A 897 -15.53 -15.18 -21.73
CA PHE A 897 -16.51 -14.29 -21.14
C PHE A 897 -16.52 -14.37 -19.61
N TYR A 898 -16.79 -13.23 -18.98
CA TYR A 898 -17.00 -13.08 -17.54
C TYR A 898 -18.18 -12.14 -17.31
N ALA A 899 -19.00 -12.41 -16.30
CA ALA A 899 -20.17 -11.59 -15.98
C ALA A 899 -20.27 -11.31 -14.49
N THR A 900 -20.62 -10.08 -14.15
CA THR A 900 -20.80 -9.61 -12.76
C THR A 900 -22.03 -8.71 -12.66
N GLN A 901 -22.43 -8.36 -11.43
CA GLN A 901 -23.29 -7.19 -11.24
C GLN A 901 -22.60 -5.91 -11.75
N GLN A 902 -23.37 -4.89 -12.16
CA GLN A 902 -22.82 -3.59 -12.59
C GLN A 902 -22.51 -2.65 -11.40
N MET A 903 -23.16 -2.87 -10.26
CA MET A 903 -23.04 -2.00 -9.08
C MET A 903 -21.77 -2.30 -8.28
N CYS A 904 -20.95 -1.28 -8.05
CA CYS A 904 -19.92 -1.29 -7.02
C CYS A 904 -20.56 -1.05 -5.63
N PRO A 905 -20.40 -1.98 -4.68
CA PRO A 905 -21.04 -1.92 -3.36
C PRO A 905 -20.51 -0.81 -2.46
N HIS A 906 -19.33 -0.22 -2.75
CA HIS A 906 -18.75 0.81 -1.89
C HIS A 906 -19.62 2.08 -1.79
N LYS A 907 -20.18 2.60 -2.89
CA LYS A 907 -21.08 3.78 -2.87
C LYS A 907 -22.32 3.58 -3.74
N ARG A 908 -22.73 2.33 -3.94
CA ARG A 908 -23.87 1.94 -4.80
C ARG A 908 -23.78 2.52 -6.22
N ALA A 909 -22.56 2.57 -6.77
CA ALA A 909 -22.27 3.18 -8.06
C ALA A 909 -22.32 2.14 -9.18
N PHE A 910 -23.16 2.33 -10.20
CA PHE A 910 -23.39 1.39 -11.31
C PHE A 910 -22.38 1.59 -12.44
N VAL A 911 -21.12 1.21 -12.22
CA VAL A 911 -19.99 1.63 -13.07
C VAL A 911 -18.98 0.52 -13.38
N LEU A 912 -19.23 -0.73 -12.97
CA LEU A 912 -18.23 -1.78 -13.03
C LEU A 912 -17.80 -2.14 -14.47
N SER A 913 -18.70 -2.11 -15.46
CA SER A 913 -18.35 -2.30 -16.88
C SER A 913 -17.30 -1.31 -17.39
N ASP A 914 -17.18 -0.13 -16.78
CA ASP A 914 -16.25 0.92 -17.19
C ASP A 914 -14.91 0.85 -16.44
N GLY A 915 -14.72 -0.15 -15.56
CA GLY A 915 -13.48 -0.38 -14.83
C GLY A 915 -12.34 -0.94 -15.67
N LEU A 916 -11.12 -0.87 -15.13
CA LEU A 916 -9.94 -1.46 -15.75
C LEU A 916 -9.80 -2.92 -15.31
N VAL A 917 -9.69 -3.83 -16.28
CA VAL A 917 -9.34 -5.23 -16.01
C VAL A 917 -7.83 -5.34 -15.83
N GLY A 918 -7.37 -5.95 -14.75
CA GLY A 918 -5.96 -6.30 -14.53
C GLY A 918 -5.71 -7.80 -14.55
N ASP A 919 -4.45 -8.19 -14.71
CA ASP A 919 -4.00 -9.58 -14.57
C ASP A 919 -2.74 -9.74 -13.75
N ASP A 920 -2.43 -10.97 -13.30
CA ASP A 920 -1.17 -11.31 -12.67
C ASP A 920 -0.50 -12.54 -13.34
N ASP A 921 0.71 -12.85 -12.89
CA ASP A 921 1.50 -13.97 -13.41
C ASP A 921 0.87 -15.35 -13.07
N ALA A 922 -0.08 -15.40 -12.12
CA ALA A 922 -0.82 -16.61 -11.75
C ALA A 922 -2.09 -16.82 -12.62
N GLY A 923 -2.35 -15.93 -13.59
CA GLY A 923 -3.52 -16.02 -14.46
C GLY A 923 -4.83 -15.58 -13.80
N LYS A 924 -4.74 -14.85 -12.68
CA LYS A 924 -5.88 -14.20 -12.04
C LYS A 924 -6.26 -12.94 -12.81
N TYR A 925 -7.55 -12.69 -12.93
CA TYR A 925 -8.11 -11.45 -13.46
C TYR A 925 -8.89 -10.73 -12.37
N TRP A 926 -8.75 -9.42 -12.31
CA TRP A 926 -9.59 -8.58 -11.48
C TRP A 926 -10.10 -7.38 -12.25
N LEU A 927 -11.17 -6.79 -11.73
CA LEU A 927 -11.76 -5.56 -12.17
C LEU A 927 -11.52 -4.47 -11.13
N SER A 928 -10.79 -3.42 -11.50
CA SER A 928 -10.64 -2.23 -10.67
C SER A 928 -11.80 -1.27 -10.89
N CYS A 929 -12.57 -1.01 -9.83
CA CYS A 929 -13.68 -0.07 -9.88
C CYS A 929 -13.20 1.33 -10.28
N PRO A 930 -13.83 1.97 -11.29
CA PRO A 930 -13.35 3.23 -11.84
C PRO A 930 -13.46 4.41 -10.86
N TYR A 931 -14.36 4.33 -9.88
CA TYR A 931 -14.56 5.42 -8.90
C TYR A 931 -13.65 5.29 -7.69
N HIS A 932 -13.49 4.06 -7.20
CA HIS A 932 -13.04 3.82 -5.84
C HIS A 932 -11.80 2.92 -5.76
N LYS A 933 -11.33 2.39 -6.90
CA LYS A 933 -10.14 1.52 -6.98
C LYS A 933 -10.24 0.29 -6.08
N ARG A 934 -11.47 -0.22 -5.93
CA ARG A 934 -11.74 -1.54 -5.33
C ARG A 934 -11.53 -2.61 -6.40
N ASN A 935 -10.71 -3.61 -6.09
CA ASN A 935 -10.28 -4.62 -7.06
C ASN A 935 -11.05 -5.91 -6.82
N PHE A 936 -11.99 -6.23 -7.71
CA PHE A 936 -12.87 -7.39 -7.60
C PHE A 936 -12.41 -8.53 -8.51
N GLU A 937 -12.23 -9.72 -7.96
CA GLU A 937 -11.75 -10.89 -8.71
C GLU A 937 -12.81 -11.36 -9.71
N LEU A 938 -12.40 -11.69 -10.94
CA LEU A 938 -13.30 -12.13 -12.01
C LEU A 938 -13.29 -13.64 -12.23
N ASN A 939 -12.22 -14.33 -11.83
CA ASN A 939 -12.04 -15.77 -12.03
C ASN A 939 -11.49 -16.46 -10.75
N GLY A 940 -11.42 -17.78 -10.80
CA GLY A 940 -11.00 -18.63 -9.68
C GLY A 940 -12.12 -18.86 -8.66
N GLU A 941 -11.82 -19.66 -7.64
CA GLU A 941 -12.77 -19.98 -6.55
C GLU A 941 -13.19 -18.75 -5.75
N GLN A 942 -12.35 -17.71 -5.78
CA GLN A 942 -12.57 -16.48 -5.05
C GLN A 942 -13.29 -15.39 -5.86
N ALA A 943 -13.72 -15.67 -7.10
CA ALA A 943 -14.43 -14.72 -7.97
C ALA A 943 -15.54 -13.96 -7.23
N GLY A 944 -15.55 -12.63 -7.40
CA GLY A 944 -16.42 -11.70 -6.70
C GLY A 944 -15.84 -11.11 -5.42
N ARG A 945 -14.75 -11.66 -4.86
CA ARG A 945 -14.07 -11.08 -3.69
C ARG A 945 -13.40 -9.75 -4.07
N CYS A 946 -13.40 -8.79 -3.15
CA CYS A 946 -12.59 -7.59 -3.28
C CYS A 946 -11.21 -7.80 -2.62
N SER A 947 -10.14 -7.81 -3.41
CA SER A 947 -8.79 -8.16 -2.94
C SER A 947 -8.17 -7.10 -2.02
N ASN A 948 -8.68 -5.86 -2.04
CA ASN A 948 -8.17 -4.76 -1.21
C ASN A 948 -9.18 -4.23 -0.18
N ASP A 949 -10.31 -4.94 0.01
CA ASP A 949 -11.32 -4.63 1.03
C ASP A 949 -12.22 -5.86 1.25
N GLU A 950 -11.85 -6.75 2.17
CA GLU A 950 -12.53 -8.05 2.33
C GLU A 950 -13.99 -7.95 2.80
N SER A 951 -14.40 -6.78 3.32
CA SER A 951 -15.79 -6.52 3.67
C SER A 951 -16.71 -6.45 2.44
N MET A 952 -16.13 -6.30 1.25
CA MET A 952 -16.86 -6.11 0.00
C MET A 952 -16.77 -7.32 -0.91
N SER A 953 -17.89 -7.61 -1.57
CA SER A 953 -17.94 -8.58 -2.66
C SER A 953 -18.93 -8.15 -3.74
N ILE A 954 -18.85 -8.76 -4.90
CA ILE A 954 -19.81 -8.61 -6.00
C ILE A 954 -20.31 -9.98 -6.44
N ALA A 955 -21.55 -10.03 -6.94
CA ALA A 955 -22.08 -11.21 -7.59
C ALA A 955 -21.37 -11.44 -8.93
N THR A 956 -20.98 -12.68 -9.19
CA THR A 956 -20.46 -13.17 -10.46
C THR A 956 -21.42 -14.22 -11.01
N PHE A 957 -21.48 -14.34 -12.34
CA PHE A 957 -22.39 -15.24 -13.02
C PHE A 957 -21.65 -16.05 -14.07
N PRO A 958 -21.92 -17.37 -14.19
CA PRO A 958 -21.47 -18.17 -15.31
C PRO A 958 -21.98 -17.58 -16.63
N VAL A 959 -21.11 -17.55 -17.64
CA VAL A 959 -21.38 -16.93 -18.93
C VAL A 959 -20.71 -17.71 -20.05
N GLU A 960 -21.40 -17.87 -21.18
CA GLU A 960 -20.89 -18.56 -22.36
C GLU A 960 -21.38 -17.91 -23.65
N GLU A 961 -20.56 -17.94 -24.69
CA GLU A 961 -20.98 -17.66 -26.06
C GLU A 961 -21.50 -18.96 -26.68
N ARG A 962 -22.62 -18.90 -27.42
CA ARG A 962 -23.18 -20.05 -28.15
C ARG A 962 -23.14 -19.83 -29.66
N ASP A 963 -23.30 -20.92 -30.42
CA ASP A 963 -23.23 -20.93 -31.89
C ASP A 963 -24.26 -20.03 -32.60
N ASP A 964 -25.32 -19.59 -31.89
CA ASP A 964 -26.29 -18.61 -32.39
C ASP A 964 -25.76 -17.15 -32.35
N GLY A 965 -24.52 -16.95 -31.88
CA GLY A 965 -23.85 -15.66 -31.76
C GLY A 965 -24.34 -14.81 -30.58
N TRP A 966 -25.04 -15.43 -29.62
CA TRP A 966 -25.45 -14.78 -28.37
C TRP A 966 -24.54 -15.17 -27.22
N VAL A 967 -24.34 -14.20 -26.32
CA VAL A 967 -23.75 -14.43 -25.00
C VAL A 967 -24.89 -14.74 -24.04
N TYR A 968 -24.83 -15.92 -23.43
CA TYR A 968 -25.77 -16.40 -22.43
C TYR A 968 -25.16 -16.24 -21.04
N ILE A 969 -25.96 -15.76 -20.09
CA ILE A 969 -25.59 -15.72 -18.67
C ILE A 969 -26.55 -16.62 -17.90
N GLN A 970 -26.01 -17.40 -16.98
CA GLN A 970 -26.80 -18.20 -16.06
C GLN A 970 -27.35 -17.30 -14.95
N LEU A 971 -28.64 -16.98 -15.02
CA LEU A 971 -29.31 -16.00 -14.16
C LEU A 971 -30.50 -16.61 -13.40
N PRO A 972 -30.81 -16.10 -12.20
CA PRO A 972 -32.03 -16.45 -11.48
C PRO A 972 -33.27 -15.80 -12.09
N PRO A 973 -34.49 -16.19 -11.65
CA PRO A 973 -35.72 -15.50 -12.03
C PRO A 973 -35.62 -13.99 -11.83
N ILE A 974 -36.10 -13.20 -12.80
CA ILE A 974 -35.96 -11.73 -12.82
C ILE A 974 -36.42 -11.07 -11.50
N LYS A 975 -37.51 -11.56 -10.90
CA LYS A 975 -38.00 -11.04 -9.62
C LYS A 975 -37.01 -11.18 -8.48
N GLU A 976 -36.29 -12.31 -8.42
CA GLU A 976 -35.26 -12.57 -7.42
C GLU A 976 -34.01 -11.75 -7.71
N LEU A 977 -33.59 -11.69 -8.99
CA LEU A 977 -32.47 -10.85 -9.42
C LEU A 977 -32.68 -9.38 -9.03
N ASP A 978 -33.85 -8.83 -9.36
CA ASP A 978 -34.22 -7.44 -9.06
C ASP A 978 -34.37 -7.18 -7.56
N LEU A 979 -34.78 -8.17 -6.77
CA LEU A 979 -34.86 -8.05 -5.30
C LEU A 979 -33.47 -7.88 -4.67
N ILE A 980 -32.44 -8.49 -5.24
CA ILE A 980 -31.08 -8.45 -4.68
C ILE A 980 -30.26 -7.32 -5.31
N LEU A 981 -30.28 -7.20 -6.64
CA LEU A 981 -29.38 -6.36 -7.45
C LEU A 981 -30.10 -5.23 -8.21
N GLY A 982 -31.42 -5.10 -8.07
CA GLY A 982 -32.22 -4.14 -8.82
C GLY A 982 -31.79 -2.69 -8.59
N THR A 983 -31.75 -1.90 -9.66
CA THR A 983 -31.34 -0.50 -9.62
C THR A 983 -32.23 0.32 -8.68
N LYS A 984 -33.54 0.05 -8.63
CA LYS A 984 -34.47 0.75 -7.73
C LYS A 984 -34.20 0.46 -6.26
N LYS A 985 -33.74 -0.74 -5.89
CA LYS A 985 -33.38 -1.09 -4.51
C LYS A 985 -32.20 -0.23 -4.05
N TRP A 986 -31.18 -0.14 -4.90
CA TRP A 986 -29.90 0.48 -4.56
C TRP A 986 -29.79 1.97 -4.93
N LYS A 987 -30.79 2.51 -5.62
CA LYS A 987 -30.89 3.92 -5.97
C LYS A 987 -30.73 4.77 -4.71
N VAL A 988 -29.79 5.71 -4.72
CA VAL A 988 -29.58 6.63 -3.60
C VAL A 988 -30.73 7.63 -3.56
N ARG A 989 -31.45 7.68 -2.43
CA ARG A 989 -32.63 8.54 -2.27
C ARG A 989 -32.38 9.71 -1.31
N ARG A 990 -33.22 10.74 -1.46
CA ARG A 990 -33.24 11.89 -0.56
C ARG A 990 -33.56 11.44 0.87
N GLY A 991 -32.81 11.97 1.84
CA GLY A 991 -33.00 11.69 3.26
C GLY A 991 -32.21 10.50 3.80
N GLU A 992 -31.52 9.72 2.96
CA GLU A 992 -30.58 8.68 3.43
C GLU A 992 -29.27 9.25 4.00
N ALA A 993 -28.99 10.52 3.72
CA ALA A 993 -27.87 11.27 4.27
C ALA A 993 -28.40 12.44 5.10
N GLU A 994 -27.74 12.71 6.23
CA GLU A 994 -28.00 13.92 7.02
C GLU A 994 -27.55 15.16 6.25
N ASP A 995 -28.36 16.21 6.28
CA ASP A 995 -27.94 17.53 5.78
C ASP A 995 -26.81 18.08 6.67
N PRO A 996 -25.59 18.24 6.13
CA PRO A 996 -24.43 18.67 6.92
C PRO A 996 -24.56 20.11 7.43
N PHE A 997 -25.40 20.94 6.80
CA PHE A 997 -25.59 22.34 7.16
C PHE A 997 -26.80 22.58 8.06
N LEU A 998 -27.64 21.57 8.32
CA LEU A 998 -28.86 21.73 9.13
C LEU A 998 -28.62 22.43 10.49
N LYS A 999 -27.52 22.09 11.18
CA LYS A 999 -27.15 22.73 12.45
C LYS A 999 -26.68 24.18 12.26
N VAL A 1000 -25.89 24.44 11.22
CA VAL A 1000 -25.38 25.77 10.86
C VAL A 1000 -26.55 26.67 10.48
N ASP A 1001 -27.41 26.21 9.57
CA ASP A 1001 -28.58 26.93 9.11
C ASP A 1001 -29.54 27.23 10.26
N LYS A 1002 -29.72 26.28 11.21
CA LYS A 1002 -30.50 26.52 12.43
C LYS A 1002 -29.86 27.57 13.34
N GLN A 1003 -28.53 27.53 13.51
CA GLN A 1003 -27.79 28.43 14.39
C GLN A 1003 -27.72 29.87 13.86
N PHE A 1004 -27.57 30.03 12.55
CA PHE A 1004 -27.37 31.32 11.90
C PHE A 1004 -28.57 31.82 11.11
N LYS A 1005 -29.73 31.18 11.28
CA LYS A 1005 -30.98 31.58 10.65
C LYS A 1005 -31.27 33.06 10.91
N GLY A 1006 -31.50 33.82 9.84
CA GLY A 1006 -31.80 35.26 9.93
C GLY A 1006 -30.60 36.18 10.22
N MET A 1007 -29.38 35.63 10.40
CA MET A 1007 -28.14 36.41 10.61
C MET A 1007 -27.45 36.74 9.29
N LYS A 1008 -28.19 37.26 8.31
CA LYS A 1008 -27.63 37.68 7.01
C LYS A 1008 -27.10 39.11 7.09
N GLY A 1009 -26.00 39.38 6.39
CA GLY A 1009 -25.65 40.76 6.02
C GLY A 1009 -26.83 41.38 5.26
N LYS A 1010 -27.22 42.61 5.62
CA LYS A 1010 -28.34 43.31 4.97
C LYS A 1010 -28.05 43.41 3.47
N LYS A 1011 -28.83 42.70 2.66
CA LYS A 1011 -28.89 42.93 1.23
C LYS A 1011 -29.65 44.24 1.05
N VAL A 1012 -29.01 45.29 0.53
CA VAL A 1012 -29.71 46.52 0.15
C VAL A 1012 -30.55 46.16 -1.07
N LEU A 1013 -31.78 45.72 -0.85
CA LEU A 1013 -32.76 45.48 -1.89
C LEU A 1013 -34.08 46.07 -1.40
N ASP A 1014 -34.18 47.39 -1.48
CA ASP A 1014 -35.44 48.12 -1.54
C ASP A 1014 -35.26 49.26 -2.54
N GLY A 1015 -36.00 49.22 -3.66
CA GLY A 1015 -36.19 50.42 -4.48
C GLY A 1015 -36.46 50.23 -5.97
N PHE A 1016 -36.00 49.16 -6.62
CA PHE A 1016 -36.17 49.04 -8.07
C PHE A 1016 -36.34 47.58 -8.48
N LEU A 1017 -37.59 47.16 -8.68
CA LEU A 1017 -38.07 46.24 -9.72
C LEU A 1017 -39.49 45.77 -9.36
N THR A 1018 -40.48 46.61 -9.64
CA THR A 1018 -41.90 46.21 -9.72
C THR A 1018 -42.24 45.78 -11.14
N ARG A 1019 -42.58 44.49 -11.34
CA ARG A 1019 -43.71 43.96 -12.15
C ARG A 1019 -43.58 42.43 -12.32
N ASP A 1020 -44.50 41.72 -11.66
CA ASP A 1020 -44.74 40.25 -11.67
C ASP A 1020 -45.57 39.81 -12.91
N PRO A 1021 -45.84 38.50 -13.22
CA PRO A 1021 -45.66 37.30 -12.37
C PRO A 1021 -45.12 36.02 -13.07
N VAL A 1022 -44.31 35.23 -12.37
CA VAL A 1022 -44.48 33.76 -12.37
C VAL A 1022 -44.35 33.25 -10.94
N GLN A 1023 -45.51 32.96 -10.35
CA GLN A 1023 -45.62 32.16 -9.13
C GLN A 1023 -45.11 30.74 -9.41
N SER A 1024 -43.88 30.43 -8.99
CA SER A 1024 -43.55 29.14 -8.36
C SER A 1024 -42.07 29.10 -7.96
N ALA A 1025 -41.77 29.61 -6.79
CA ALA A 1025 -40.73 29.01 -5.95
C ALA A 1025 -40.98 29.54 -4.55
N LYS A 1026 -41.38 28.65 -3.64
CA LYS A 1026 -41.02 28.83 -2.24
C LYS A 1026 -39.49 28.86 -2.23
N SER A 1027 -38.92 30.07 -2.29
CA SER A 1027 -37.50 30.27 -2.11
C SER A 1027 -37.16 29.60 -0.79
N ILE A 1028 -36.22 28.66 -0.82
CA ILE A 1028 -35.61 28.17 0.41
C ILE A 1028 -34.97 29.41 1.05
N ASP A 1029 -35.60 29.88 2.12
CA ASP A 1029 -35.09 30.92 2.99
C ASP A 1029 -33.94 30.31 3.78
N TRP A 1030 -32.73 30.47 3.23
CA TRP A 1030 -31.46 30.09 3.88
C TRP A 1030 -31.31 30.79 5.23
#